data_AF-A0A3N6N497-F1
#
_entry.id   AF-A0A3N6N497-F1
#
_cell.length_a   1.000
_cell.length_b   1.000
_cell.length_c   1.000
_cell.angle_alpha   90.00
_cell.angle_beta   90.00
_cell.angle_gamma   90.00
#
_symmetry.space_group_name_H-M   'P 1'
#
loop_
_entity.id
_entity.type
_entity.pdbx_description
1 polymer ?
#
loop_
_entity_poly.entity_id
_entity_poly.type
_entity_poly.pdbx_seq_one_letter_code
_entity_poly.pdbx_strand_id
1 'polypeptide(L)'
;MRALKFVGGALAAVIIVIALLLMVGIPSGFLTSTIASRVESATGYRLSIDGTTKISLWPTLNVTLNDLTLADPKDRSGIKRLTVDSVQADVSLASIWSGRPEIGELVVTHPVLYQPLLRERLPSAGAPSRPLALDTNGAIIDHIKVTDGEVAFSRLRDRVEGRISAINADATVDRDRKVNITGTARVGDHPTKFDIKTATPASPAERPTVPVDFAIDMPDVLKSQLTGHAEMRLNGDVVMINGLNGRLGDGAFNGWASVDIASKPLVKVDLDFQRLAMPLAKSPEGTAGQPWSNAPINLSGLNYVDAQLRISANEALIGDARIAPLALDAKLAGGVLKAGTANLGAYGGQVSGEVILDATSGAPSFAMHSDLVGVRALPLLQGLAEFDRIDGKLQAKLALRSAGNSQRALMANMQGTAFVNFQDGAIRGINVAQMIRSLTTGMLSGWQANQDPAQEQSTDLSQLSASFRIDKGQAVTTDLNLIGPLVRVTGAGTIALDTKMMGFRVEPKLVMTTEGQGRTSEPVGFGIPVMIQGSWSQPRIYPDMAGMLDNPDAAYAKLREMGKGLFGPDGAGLGNILGSFGSNLGLGGTTAPGGNSPGNANPQAQQPGPNNLLGGPLGEAIGNLIQQGLSNGAATGSGSGRSRSVPATPSTPAPQASPEAPAVEDPPVAQQDSQPMNDVLRQLFNR
;
A
#
# COMPACT_ATOMS: atom_id res chain seq x y z
N MET A 1 8.35 50.93 -73.25
CA MET A 1 7.07 50.29 -72.86
C MET A 1 6.78 48.92 -73.53
N ARG A 2 7.69 48.31 -74.31
CA ARG A 2 7.48 46.96 -74.88
C ARG A 2 8.07 45.81 -74.03
N ALA A 3 9.04 46.06 -73.15
CA ALA A 3 9.62 45.04 -72.25
C ALA A 3 8.71 44.67 -71.06
N LEU A 4 7.76 45.54 -70.67
CA LEU A 4 6.85 45.27 -69.54
C LEU A 4 5.68 44.34 -69.90
N LYS A 5 5.38 44.16 -71.20
CA LYS A 5 4.30 43.27 -71.67
C LYS A 5 4.73 41.80 -71.79
N PHE A 6 6.02 41.53 -71.94
CA PHE A 6 6.56 40.15 -71.98
C PHE A 6 6.75 39.54 -70.57
N VAL A 7 7.07 40.37 -69.57
CA VAL A 7 7.16 39.92 -68.16
C VAL A 7 5.79 39.58 -67.59
N GLY A 8 4.74 40.35 -67.92
CA GLY A 8 3.36 40.03 -67.53
C GLY A 8 2.81 38.74 -68.18
N GLY A 9 3.19 38.46 -69.44
CA GLY A 9 2.80 37.23 -70.14
C GLY A 9 3.50 35.97 -69.63
N ALA A 10 4.79 36.08 -69.24
CA ALA A 10 5.54 34.97 -68.67
C ALA A 10 5.04 34.59 -67.26
N LEU A 11 4.69 35.59 -66.43
CA LEU A 11 4.13 35.35 -65.10
C LEU A 11 2.73 34.73 -65.17
N ALA A 12 1.88 35.19 -66.10
CA ALA A 12 0.57 34.59 -66.33
C ALA A 12 0.67 33.16 -66.88
N ALA A 13 1.63 32.88 -67.76
CA ALA A 13 1.88 31.53 -68.27
C ALA A 13 2.38 30.57 -67.18
N VAL A 14 3.26 31.03 -66.27
CA VAL A 14 3.71 30.24 -65.11
C VAL A 14 2.56 29.99 -64.13
N ILE A 15 1.70 30.97 -63.88
CA ILE A 15 0.50 30.80 -63.04
C ILE A 15 -0.49 29.81 -63.68
N ILE A 16 -0.68 29.86 -65.00
CA ILE A 16 -1.55 28.93 -65.73
C ILE A 16 -0.97 27.51 -65.76
N VAL A 17 0.36 27.37 -65.90
CA VAL A 17 1.04 26.07 -65.85
C VAL A 17 1.02 25.50 -64.43
N ILE A 18 1.17 26.32 -63.38
CA ILE A 18 1.01 25.90 -61.99
C ILE A 18 -0.46 25.54 -61.70
N ALA A 19 -1.43 26.30 -62.21
CA ALA A 19 -2.86 25.99 -62.08
C ALA A 19 -3.27 24.71 -62.86
N LEU A 20 -2.67 24.46 -64.02
CA LEU A 20 -2.85 23.22 -64.79
C LEU A 20 -2.14 22.03 -64.12
N LEU A 21 -0.96 22.21 -63.54
CA LEU A 21 -0.27 21.19 -62.75
C LEU A 21 -1.02 20.86 -61.45
N LEU A 22 -1.68 21.85 -60.84
CA LEU A 22 -2.58 21.68 -59.71
C LEU A 22 -3.87 20.93 -60.09
N MET A 23 -4.41 21.16 -61.30
CA MET A 23 -5.58 20.45 -61.84
C MET A 23 -5.28 19.00 -62.23
N VAL A 24 -4.02 18.69 -62.60
CA VAL A 24 -3.57 17.36 -63.03
C VAL A 24 -3.12 16.48 -61.85
N GLY A 25 -2.87 17.06 -60.68
CA GLY A 25 -2.39 16.33 -59.49
C GLY A 25 -0.91 15.96 -59.62
N ILE A 26 -0.06 16.48 -58.74
CA ILE A 26 1.37 16.15 -58.74
C ILE A 26 1.51 14.65 -58.38
N PRO A 27 2.21 13.83 -59.20
CA PRO A 27 2.50 12.44 -58.83
C PRO A 27 3.30 12.40 -57.54
N SER A 28 2.70 11.90 -56.46
CA SER A 28 3.27 11.83 -55.11
C SER A 28 4.57 11.00 -55.02
N GLY A 29 4.87 10.17 -56.02
CA GLY A 29 5.99 9.22 -56.01
C GLY A 29 7.40 9.82 -56.09
N PHE A 30 7.57 11.09 -56.46
CA PHE A 30 8.91 11.71 -56.59
C PHE A 30 9.39 12.42 -55.31
N LEU A 31 8.47 12.81 -54.42
CA LEU A 31 8.81 13.48 -53.16
C LEU A 31 9.07 12.49 -52.02
N THR A 32 8.37 11.35 -51.99
CA THR A 32 8.48 10.35 -50.93
C THR A 32 9.89 9.80 -50.77
N SER A 33 10.59 9.50 -51.87
CA SER A 33 11.98 8.99 -51.83
C SER A 33 13.00 10.03 -51.37
N THR A 34 12.75 11.31 -51.63
CA THR A 34 13.66 12.41 -51.27
C THR A 34 13.45 12.80 -49.80
N ILE A 35 12.21 12.81 -49.32
CA ILE A 35 11.90 13.05 -47.91
C ILE A 35 12.36 11.86 -47.05
N ALA A 36 12.08 10.62 -47.48
CA ALA A 36 12.49 9.41 -46.75
C ALA A 36 14.02 9.29 -46.64
N SER A 37 14.76 9.49 -47.75
CA SER A 37 16.22 9.42 -47.72
C SER A 37 16.85 10.53 -46.86
N ARG A 38 16.22 11.72 -46.81
CA ARG A 38 16.69 12.84 -45.98
C ARG A 38 16.40 12.61 -44.50
N VAL A 39 15.23 12.07 -44.15
CA VAL A 39 14.90 11.65 -42.78
C VAL A 39 15.82 10.52 -42.33
N GLU A 40 16.11 9.54 -43.18
CA GLU A 40 17.05 8.45 -42.90
C GLU A 40 18.47 8.97 -42.68
N SER A 41 18.92 9.94 -43.48
CA SER A 41 20.24 10.56 -43.30
C SER A 41 20.36 11.44 -42.04
N ALA A 42 19.28 12.10 -41.63
CA ALA A 42 19.28 13.07 -40.53
C ALA A 42 18.96 12.43 -39.16
N THR A 43 18.11 11.39 -39.14
CA THR A 43 17.67 10.73 -37.90
C THR A 43 18.28 9.33 -37.73
N GLY A 44 18.79 8.73 -38.80
CA GLY A 44 19.22 7.33 -38.79
C GLY A 44 18.07 6.31 -38.82
N TYR A 45 16.80 6.76 -38.87
CA TYR A 45 15.61 5.90 -38.96
C TYR A 45 15.09 5.80 -40.39
N ARG A 46 14.67 4.60 -40.80
CA ARG A 46 14.06 4.38 -42.10
C ARG A 46 12.59 4.80 -42.05
N LEU A 47 12.23 5.77 -42.88
CA LEU A 47 10.86 6.24 -43.03
C LEU A 47 10.15 5.46 -44.15
N SER A 48 9.07 4.74 -43.82
CA SER A 48 8.08 4.23 -44.77
C SER A 48 6.85 5.15 -44.76
N ILE A 49 6.32 5.46 -45.93
CA ILE A 49 5.07 6.21 -46.10
C ILE A 49 4.16 5.29 -46.89
N ASP A 50 3.24 4.63 -46.17
CA ASP A 50 2.38 3.59 -46.75
C ASP A 50 1.05 4.17 -47.26
N GLY A 51 0.72 5.41 -46.86
CA GLY A 51 -0.52 6.10 -47.18
C GLY A 51 -0.40 7.17 -48.28
N THR A 52 -1.48 7.93 -48.47
CA THR A 52 -1.55 8.99 -49.50
C THR A 52 -0.84 10.27 -49.07
N THR A 53 -0.02 10.84 -49.95
CA THR A 53 0.53 12.19 -49.77
C THR A 53 -0.37 13.21 -50.44
N LYS A 54 -0.88 14.19 -49.69
CA LYS A 54 -1.68 15.31 -50.21
C LYS A 54 -0.88 16.59 -50.10
N ILE A 55 -0.86 17.36 -51.18
CA ILE A 55 -0.21 18.66 -51.24
C ILE A 55 -1.26 19.67 -51.66
N SER A 56 -1.45 20.71 -50.85
CA SER A 56 -2.27 21.87 -51.21
C SER A 56 -1.43 23.12 -51.18
N LEU A 57 -1.57 23.95 -52.21
CA LEU A 57 -0.84 25.20 -52.38
C LEU A 57 -1.83 26.38 -52.36
N TRP A 58 -2.17 26.93 -51.18
CA TRP A 58 -2.62 28.32 -51.01
C TRP A 58 -3.03 28.66 -49.56
N PRO A 59 -2.66 29.84 -48.99
CA PRO A 59 -1.54 30.74 -49.31
C PRO A 59 -0.16 30.24 -48.82
N THR A 60 -0.12 29.21 -47.96
CA THR A 60 1.07 28.44 -47.58
C THR A 60 1.08 27.09 -48.31
N LEU A 61 2.25 26.44 -48.37
CA LEU A 61 2.34 25.06 -48.82
C LEU A 61 1.94 24.15 -47.66
N ASN A 62 0.79 23.50 -47.76
CA ASN A 62 0.39 22.48 -46.82
C ASN A 62 0.74 21.09 -47.38
N VAL A 63 1.54 20.34 -46.64
CA VAL A 63 1.92 18.96 -46.95
C VAL A 63 1.32 18.05 -45.90
N THR A 64 0.46 17.12 -46.32
CA THR A 64 -0.10 16.09 -45.44
C THR A 64 0.41 14.72 -45.88
N LEU A 65 1.05 14.02 -44.94
CA LEU A 65 1.52 12.64 -45.09
C LEU A 65 0.65 11.76 -44.21
N ASN A 66 0.14 10.64 -44.75
CA ASN A 66 -0.66 9.68 -44.00
C ASN A 66 0.08 8.33 -43.88
N ASP A 67 -0.20 7.60 -42.80
CA ASP A 67 0.31 6.26 -42.52
C ASP A 67 1.85 6.20 -42.59
N LEU A 68 2.51 6.93 -41.70
CA LEU A 68 3.96 6.96 -41.61
C LEU A 68 4.45 5.92 -40.61
N THR A 69 5.51 5.20 -40.97
CA THR A 69 6.22 4.30 -40.05
C THR A 69 7.71 4.63 -40.07
N LEU A 70 8.27 5.00 -38.91
CA LEU A 70 9.71 5.11 -38.71
C LEU A 70 10.20 3.86 -37.99
N ALA A 71 11.16 3.15 -38.57
CA ALA A 71 11.77 1.96 -37.98
C ALA A 71 13.29 2.11 -37.91
N ASP A 72 13.90 1.60 -36.84
CA ASP A 72 15.37 1.58 -36.72
C ASP A 72 15.94 0.50 -37.64
N PRO A 73 16.73 0.84 -38.69
CA PRO A 73 17.30 -0.15 -39.61
C PRO A 73 18.33 -1.07 -38.94
N LYS A 74 18.88 -0.70 -37.77
CA LYS A 74 19.81 -1.53 -36.99
C LYS A 74 19.09 -2.47 -36.04
N ASP A 75 17.80 -2.27 -35.80
CA ASP A 75 16.99 -3.12 -34.94
C ASP A 75 16.49 -4.36 -35.70
N ARG A 76 17.19 -5.49 -35.52
CA ARG A 76 16.79 -6.78 -36.11
C ARG A 76 15.47 -7.32 -35.55
N SER A 77 14.96 -6.77 -34.45
CA SER A 77 13.73 -7.23 -33.81
C SER A 77 12.46 -6.62 -34.41
N GLY A 78 12.57 -5.48 -35.12
CA GLY A 78 11.45 -4.75 -35.70
C GLY A 78 10.46 -4.16 -34.68
N ILE A 79 10.82 -4.15 -33.39
CA ILE A 79 9.93 -3.75 -32.28
C ILE A 79 10.00 -2.25 -32.06
N LYS A 80 11.18 -1.64 -32.22
CA LYS A 80 11.34 -0.19 -32.12
C LYS A 80 10.84 0.44 -33.41
N ARG A 81 9.56 0.79 -33.39
CA ARG A 81 8.91 1.53 -34.47
C ARG A 81 8.06 2.65 -33.91
N LEU A 82 7.98 3.74 -34.66
CA LEU A 82 7.06 4.84 -34.43
C LEU A 82 6.09 4.83 -35.61
N THR A 83 4.81 4.62 -35.33
CA THR A 83 3.75 4.76 -36.34
C THR A 83 3.02 6.07 -36.12
N VAL A 84 2.63 6.75 -37.19
CA VAL A 84 1.93 8.02 -37.15
C VAL A 84 0.82 8.01 -38.19
N ASP A 85 -0.42 8.28 -37.78
CA ASP A 85 -1.57 8.27 -38.69
C ASP A 85 -1.48 9.40 -39.72
N SER A 86 -1.18 10.61 -39.26
CA SER A 86 -0.96 11.74 -40.16
C SER A 86 0.03 12.76 -39.62
N VAL A 87 0.80 13.33 -40.53
CA VAL A 87 1.68 14.48 -40.30
C VAL A 87 1.30 15.57 -41.27
N GLN A 88 0.91 16.73 -40.74
CA GLN A 88 0.59 17.92 -41.50
C GLN A 88 1.65 18.99 -41.24
N ALA A 89 2.29 19.50 -42.29
CA ALA A 89 3.30 20.54 -42.20
C ALA A 89 2.90 21.75 -43.05
N ASP A 90 2.90 22.93 -42.43
CA ASP A 90 2.67 24.20 -43.09
C ASP A 90 4.00 24.89 -43.37
N VAL A 91 4.36 25.00 -44.65
CA VAL A 91 5.64 25.54 -45.09
C VAL A 91 5.45 26.85 -45.84
N SER A 92 6.26 27.85 -45.53
CA SER A 92 6.26 29.13 -46.25
C SER A 92 6.85 28.97 -47.65
N LEU A 93 6.13 29.39 -48.69
CA LEU A 93 6.60 29.34 -50.09
C LEU A 93 7.89 30.17 -50.31
N ALA A 94 8.04 31.28 -49.57
CA ALA A 94 9.23 32.14 -49.65
C ALA A 94 10.48 31.42 -49.10
N SER A 95 10.31 30.62 -48.04
CA SER A 95 11.37 29.88 -47.38
C SER A 95 11.92 28.72 -48.24
N ILE A 96 11.05 28.11 -49.05
CA ILE A 96 11.44 27.06 -50.00
C ILE A 96 12.32 27.64 -51.11
N TRP A 97 11.99 28.84 -51.59
CA TRP A 97 12.76 29.55 -52.61
C TRP A 97 14.12 30.04 -52.11
N SER A 98 14.24 30.39 -50.82
CA SER A 98 15.50 30.82 -50.20
C SER A 98 16.44 29.66 -49.84
N GLY A 99 15.99 28.40 -50.01
CA GLY A 99 16.75 27.20 -49.67
C GLY A 99 16.80 26.88 -48.17
N ARG A 100 16.06 27.61 -47.34
CA ARG A 100 15.92 27.39 -45.89
C ARG A 100 14.43 27.25 -45.55
N PRO A 101 13.87 26.04 -45.64
CA PRO A 101 12.45 25.84 -45.41
C PRO A 101 12.07 26.16 -43.95
N GLU A 102 11.15 27.08 -43.75
CA GLU A 102 10.56 27.44 -42.46
C GLU A 102 9.20 26.75 -42.35
N ILE A 103 9.07 25.90 -41.34
CA ILE A 103 7.85 25.15 -41.04
C ILE A 103 7.13 25.90 -39.93
N GLY A 104 6.02 26.55 -40.29
CA GLY A 104 5.23 27.35 -39.34
C GLY A 104 4.53 26.49 -38.31
N GLU A 105 3.81 25.46 -38.76
CA GLU A 105 3.08 24.51 -37.90
C GLU A 105 3.33 23.08 -38.36
N LEU A 106 3.60 22.19 -37.41
CA LEU A 106 3.73 20.75 -37.61
C LEU A 106 2.74 20.01 -36.69
N VAL A 107 1.67 19.47 -37.26
CA VAL A 107 0.68 18.68 -36.53
C VAL A 107 0.95 17.20 -36.75
N VAL A 108 1.11 16.46 -35.65
CA VAL A 108 1.31 15.01 -35.62
C VAL A 108 0.11 14.37 -34.94
N THR A 109 -0.65 13.57 -35.68
CA THR A 109 -1.89 12.95 -35.21
C THR A 109 -1.66 11.46 -34.93
N HIS A 110 -2.09 11.02 -33.74
CA HIS A 110 -1.92 9.65 -33.21
C HIS A 110 -0.52 9.04 -33.40
N PRO A 111 0.57 9.70 -32.95
CA PRO A 111 1.87 9.03 -32.94
C PRO A 111 1.90 7.91 -31.89
N VAL A 112 2.17 6.68 -32.31
CA VAL A 112 2.33 5.52 -31.43
C VAL A 112 3.78 5.05 -31.44
N LEU A 113 4.47 5.24 -30.31
CA LEU A 113 5.84 4.75 -30.11
C LEU A 113 5.81 3.37 -29.46
N TYR A 114 6.33 2.37 -30.17
CA TYR A 114 6.46 1.01 -29.64
C TYR A 114 7.84 0.83 -29.01
N GLN A 115 7.86 0.65 -27.68
CA GLN A 115 9.10 0.40 -26.94
C GLN A 115 9.11 -1.05 -26.41
N PRO A 116 10.17 -1.84 -26.70
CA PRO A 116 10.31 -3.17 -26.12
C PRO A 116 10.62 -3.10 -24.63
N LEU A 117 9.92 -3.93 -23.85
CA LEU A 117 10.20 -4.10 -22.43
C LEU A 117 11.26 -5.20 -22.20
N LEU A 118 12.46 -4.78 -21.78
CA LEU A 118 13.57 -5.68 -21.47
C LEU A 118 13.61 -6.01 -19.98
N ARG A 119 13.70 -7.29 -19.62
CA ARG A 119 13.88 -7.72 -18.21
C ARG A 119 15.34 -7.66 -17.76
N GLU A 120 16.24 -7.91 -18.69
CA GLU A 120 17.68 -7.96 -18.46
C GLU A 120 18.36 -6.79 -19.15
N ARG A 121 19.37 -6.23 -18.47
CA ARG A 121 20.21 -5.20 -19.04
C ARG A 121 21.23 -5.85 -19.97
N LEU A 122 21.13 -5.55 -21.26
CA LEU A 122 22.14 -5.97 -22.21
C LEU A 122 23.42 -5.16 -21.97
N PRO A 123 24.61 -5.80 -21.94
CA PRO A 123 25.87 -5.08 -21.90
C PRO A 123 25.92 -4.15 -23.11
N SER A 124 26.04 -2.84 -22.86
CA SER A 124 26.27 -1.87 -23.92
C SER A 124 27.60 -2.23 -24.57
N ALA A 125 27.57 -2.85 -25.76
CA ALA A 125 28.73 -2.85 -26.63
C ALA A 125 29.04 -1.37 -26.89
N GLY A 126 30.15 -0.88 -26.34
CA GLY A 126 30.52 0.53 -26.26
C GLY A 126 30.83 1.19 -27.61
N ALA A 127 29.92 1.10 -28.58
CA ALA A 127 29.89 2.02 -29.68
C ALA A 127 29.25 3.31 -29.15
N PRO A 128 29.98 4.42 -29.00
CA PRO A 128 29.34 5.71 -28.78
C PRO A 128 28.38 5.91 -29.96
N SER A 129 27.08 5.90 -29.70
CA SER A 129 26.09 6.43 -30.63
C SER A 129 26.57 7.84 -30.94
N ARG A 130 27.12 8.03 -32.15
CA ARG A 130 27.52 9.36 -32.63
C ARG A 130 26.29 10.23 -32.37
N PRO A 131 26.42 11.35 -31.62
CA PRO A 131 25.26 12.17 -31.31
C PRO A 131 24.52 12.41 -32.61
N LEU A 132 23.21 12.19 -32.63
CA LEU A 132 22.36 12.63 -33.74
C LEU A 132 22.60 14.14 -33.84
N ALA A 133 23.54 14.55 -34.67
CA ALA A 133 23.55 15.87 -35.22
C ALA A 133 22.31 15.85 -36.12
N LEU A 134 21.18 16.30 -35.58
CA LEU A 134 20.10 16.81 -36.40
C LEU A 134 20.74 17.97 -37.17
N ASP A 135 21.35 17.66 -38.30
CA ASP A 135 21.80 18.64 -39.28
C ASP A 135 20.52 19.08 -40.02
N THR A 136 19.63 19.74 -39.27
CA THR A 136 18.51 20.50 -39.81
C THR A 136 19.14 21.64 -40.56
N ASN A 137 19.44 21.38 -41.83
CA ASN A 137 20.13 22.25 -42.79
C ASN A 137 19.37 23.58 -43.01
N GLY A 138 19.30 24.43 -41.98
CA GLY A 138 18.53 25.66 -41.92
C GLY A 138 17.01 25.52 -41.74
N ALA A 139 16.47 24.32 -41.46
CA ALA A 139 15.03 24.15 -41.25
C ALA A 139 14.65 24.50 -39.81
N ILE A 140 13.80 25.50 -39.64
CA ILE A 140 13.29 25.97 -38.35
C ILE A 140 11.82 25.56 -38.26
N ILE A 141 11.44 24.99 -37.11
CA ILE A 141 10.05 24.62 -36.81
C ILE A 141 9.59 25.52 -35.68
N ASP A 142 8.57 26.34 -35.93
CA ASP A 142 8.08 27.33 -34.97
C ASP A 142 7.07 26.73 -33.99
N HIS A 143 6.19 25.85 -34.47
CA HIS A 143 5.12 25.26 -33.68
C HIS A 143 4.94 23.77 -33.99
N ILE A 144 4.93 22.93 -32.97
CA ILE A 144 4.69 21.49 -33.06
C ILE A 144 3.50 21.13 -32.19
N LYS A 145 2.51 20.46 -32.77
CA LYS A 145 1.33 19.98 -32.06
C LYS A 145 1.22 18.47 -32.20
N VAL A 146 1.20 17.77 -31.07
CA VAL A 146 0.94 16.33 -30.97
C VAL A 146 -0.49 16.14 -30.47
N THR A 147 -1.29 15.38 -31.21
CA THR A 147 -2.68 15.06 -30.83
C THR A 147 -2.82 13.56 -30.64
N ASP A 148 -3.36 13.17 -29.47
CA ASP A 148 -3.68 11.79 -29.07
C ASP A 148 -2.54 10.77 -29.30
N GLY A 149 -1.32 11.13 -28.89
CA GLY A 149 -0.18 10.23 -28.93
C GLY A 149 -0.25 9.10 -27.90
N GLU A 150 0.41 8.00 -28.21
CA GLU A 150 0.54 6.83 -27.35
C GLU A 150 2.00 6.34 -27.28
N VAL A 151 2.44 5.95 -26.08
CA VAL A 151 3.66 5.15 -25.89
C VAL A 151 3.22 3.77 -25.44
N ALA A 152 3.36 2.79 -26.32
CA ALA A 152 2.98 1.42 -26.09
C ALA A 152 4.20 0.58 -25.70
N PHE A 153 4.17 0.05 -24.48
CA PHE A 153 5.21 -0.85 -24.00
C PHE A 153 4.82 -2.29 -24.37
N SER A 154 5.54 -2.91 -25.30
CA SER A 154 5.15 -4.20 -25.88
C SER A 154 6.11 -5.34 -25.52
N ARG A 155 5.54 -6.56 -25.45
CA ARG A 155 6.25 -7.85 -25.44
C ARG A 155 5.82 -8.67 -26.67
N LEU A 156 6.77 -9.37 -27.29
CA LEU A 156 6.57 -10.15 -28.53
C LEU A 156 5.54 -11.29 -28.46
N ARG A 157 5.09 -11.71 -27.26
CA ARG A 157 4.14 -12.83 -27.11
C ARG A 157 2.77 -12.45 -26.55
N ASP A 158 2.66 -11.36 -25.77
CA ASP A 158 1.60 -11.29 -24.73
C ASP A 158 0.67 -10.08 -24.80
N ARG A 159 0.63 -9.32 -25.92
CA ARG A 159 -0.41 -8.29 -26.16
C ARG A 159 -0.56 -7.22 -25.02
N VAL A 160 0.52 -6.47 -24.76
CA VAL A 160 0.64 -5.16 -24.06
C VAL A 160 0.11 -5.08 -22.60
N GLU A 161 1.00 -4.80 -21.63
CA GLU A 161 0.60 -4.15 -20.37
C GLU A 161 1.57 -3.02 -20.00
N GLY A 162 1.04 -1.80 -20.03
CA GLY A 162 1.73 -0.52 -19.89
C GLY A 162 1.51 0.35 -21.13
N ARG A 163 0.73 1.43 -20.99
CA ARG A 163 0.60 2.48 -22.01
C ARG A 163 0.60 3.86 -21.36
N ILE A 164 1.24 4.82 -22.01
CA ILE A 164 0.97 6.24 -21.78
C ILE A 164 0.12 6.68 -22.96
N SER A 165 -1.12 7.09 -22.72
CA SER A 165 -2.09 7.37 -23.78
C SER A 165 -2.61 8.80 -23.70
N ALA A 166 -3.36 9.24 -24.71
CA ALA A 166 -3.96 10.57 -24.76
C ALA A 166 -2.92 11.69 -24.59
N ILE A 167 -1.73 11.51 -25.15
CA ILE A 167 -0.65 12.50 -25.11
C ILE A 167 -1.02 13.62 -26.08
N ASN A 168 -1.43 14.75 -25.54
CA ASN A 168 -1.68 15.97 -26.29
C ASN A 168 -0.62 16.98 -25.87
N ALA A 169 0.23 17.40 -26.80
CA ALA A 169 1.32 18.32 -26.52
C ALA A 169 1.35 19.44 -27.55
N ASP A 170 1.66 20.64 -27.09
CA ASP A 170 1.81 21.84 -27.90
C ASP A 170 3.16 22.45 -27.54
N ALA A 171 4.07 22.52 -28.51
CA ALA A 171 5.43 23.01 -28.35
C ALA A 171 5.67 24.20 -29.29
N THR A 172 5.91 25.37 -28.71
CA THR A 172 6.19 26.61 -29.44
C THR A 172 7.63 27.05 -29.24
N VAL A 173 8.28 27.48 -30.31
CA VAL A 173 9.65 28.02 -30.29
C VAL A 173 9.59 29.53 -30.56
N ASP A 174 10.02 30.32 -29.58
CA ASP A 174 10.07 31.77 -29.70
C ASP A 174 11.29 32.22 -30.53
N ARG A 175 11.28 33.47 -31.01
CA ARG A 175 12.42 34.10 -31.72
C ARG A 175 13.71 34.11 -30.89
N ASP A 176 13.59 34.08 -29.56
CA ASP A 176 14.71 34.01 -28.61
C ASP A 176 15.20 32.57 -28.37
N ARG A 177 14.75 31.61 -29.18
CA ARG A 177 15.06 30.16 -29.08
C ARG A 177 14.59 29.50 -27.78
N LYS A 178 13.66 30.13 -27.06
CA LYS A 178 12.95 29.52 -25.93
C LYS A 178 11.89 28.58 -26.47
N VAL A 179 11.78 27.42 -25.87
CA VAL A 179 10.84 26.37 -26.24
C VAL A 179 9.88 26.20 -25.06
N ASN A 180 8.60 26.43 -25.28
CA ASN A 180 7.55 26.17 -24.29
C ASN A 180 6.76 24.96 -24.78
N ILE A 181 6.63 23.93 -23.94
CA ILE A 181 5.93 22.70 -24.22
C ILE A 181 4.84 22.54 -23.18
N THR A 182 3.59 22.58 -23.58
CA THR A 182 2.44 22.38 -22.68
C THR A 182 1.62 21.20 -23.15
N GLY A 183 0.99 20.47 -22.23
CA GLY A 183 0.23 19.32 -22.65
C GLY A 183 -0.44 18.53 -21.53
N THR A 184 -1.11 17.48 -21.95
CA THR A 184 -1.75 16.48 -21.10
C THR A 184 -1.39 15.07 -21.57
N ALA A 185 -1.43 14.12 -20.66
CA ALA A 185 -1.23 12.70 -20.92
C ALA A 185 -2.01 11.88 -19.89
N ARG A 186 -2.18 10.58 -20.13
CA ARG A 186 -2.60 9.60 -19.11
C ARG A 186 -1.49 8.60 -18.90
N VAL A 187 -0.94 8.57 -17.69
CA VAL A 187 0.09 7.60 -17.27
C VAL A 187 -0.60 6.51 -16.48
N GLY A 188 -0.81 5.34 -17.09
CA GLY A 188 -1.76 4.35 -16.56
C GLY A 188 -3.16 4.95 -16.53
N ASP A 189 -3.84 4.87 -15.38
CA ASP A 189 -5.18 5.44 -15.21
C ASP A 189 -5.17 6.93 -14.83
N HIS A 190 -4.00 7.50 -14.52
CA HIS A 190 -3.88 8.82 -13.91
C HIS A 190 -3.72 9.94 -14.95
N PRO A 191 -4.61 10.94 -14.98
CA PRO A 191 -4.45 12.12 -15.82
C PRO A 191 -3.26 12.94 -15.32
N THR A 192 -2.45 13.42 -16.26
CA THR A 192 -1.22 14.17 -16.04
C THR A 192 -1.24 15.41 -16.91
N LYS A 193 -1.00 16.58 -16.34
CA LYS A 193 -0.75 17.81 -17.08
C LYS A 193 0.71 18.22 -16.89
N PHE A 194 1.34 18.69 -17.95
CA PHE A 194 2.72 19.16 -17.92
C PHE A 194 2.88 20.49 -18.65
N ASP A 195 3.78 21.32 -18.14
CA ASP A 195 4.27 22.55 -18.74
C ASP A 195 5.80 22.53 -18.55
N ILE A 196 6.54 22.62 -19.64
CA ILE A 196 7.98 22.50 -19.68
C ILE A 196 8.51 23.67 -20.49
N LYS A 197 9.37 24.48 -19.90
CA LYS A 197 10.04 25.61 -20.57
C LYS A 197 11.52 25.32 -20.62
N THR A 198 12.07 25.42 -21.82
CA THR A 198 13.48 25.11 -22.06
C THR A 198 14.06 26.05 -23.11
N ALA A 199 15.36 25.98 -23.35
CA ALA A 199 16.05 26.78 -24.36
C ALA A 199 16.75 25.87 -25.36
N THR A 200 16.67 26.23 -26.65
CA THR A 200 17.37 25.50 -27.70
C THR A 200 18.87 25.78 -27.59
N PRO A 201 19.74 24.76 -27.53
CA PRO A 201 21.16 24.98 -27.35
C PRO A 201 21.80 25.79 -28.48
N ALA A 202 22.67 26.75 -28.10
CA ALA A 202 23.28 27.69 -29.05
C ALA A 202 24.16 27.01 -30.12
N SER A 203 24.85 25.92 -29.77
CA SER A 203 25.82 25.23 -30.62
C SER A 203 25.69 23.69 -30.52
N PRO A 204 25.65 22.95 -31.66
CA PRO A 204 25.68 21.48 -31.67
C PRO A 204 26.99 20.84 -31.17
N ALA A 205 28.06 21.64 -31.02
CA ALA A 205 29.43 21.14 -30.86
C ALA A 205 29.82 20.76 -29.40
N GLU A 206 29.04 21.09 -28.37
CA GLU A 206 29.55 21.07 -26.98
C GLU A 206 28.76 20.26 -25.94
N ARG A 207 27.83 19.37 -26.33
CA ARG A 207 26.97 18.64 -25.36
C ARG A 207 26.35 19.60 -24.31
N PRO A 208 25.66 20.65 -24.76
CA PRO A 208 25.26 21.77 -23.93
C PRO A 208 24.33 21.33 -22.81
N THR A 209 24.55 21.89 -21.62
CA THR A 209 23.58 21.84 -20.53
C THR A 209 22.38 22.68 -20.91
N VAL A 210 21.20 22.10 -20.85
CA VAL A 210 19.93 22.73 -21.22
C VAL A 210 19.14 23.01 -19.93
N PRO A 211 18.87 24.28 -19.58
CA PRO A 211 18.00 24.60 -18.47
C PRO A 211 16.56 24.20 -18.83
N VAL A 212 15.88 23.61 -17.85
CA VAL A 212 14.51 23.14 -17.97
C VAL A 212 13.73 23.55 -16.74
N ASP A 213 12.80 24.47 -16.91
CA ASP A 213 11.75 24.71 -15.94
C ASP A 213 10.60 23.77 -16.24
N PHE A 214 10.03 23.14 -15.22
CA PHE A 214 8.93 22.21 -15.37
C PHE A 214 7.85 22.43 -14.32
N ALA A 215 6.62 22.17 -14.70
CA ALA A 215 5.47 22.14 -13.84
C ALA A 215 4.61 20.93 -14.23
N ILE A 216 4.46 19.97 -13.33
CA ILE A 216 3.75 18.71 -13.53
C ILE A 216 2.63 18.63 -12.51
N ASP A 217 1.42 18.37 -12.98
CA ASP A 217 0.23 18.19 -12.15
C ASP A 217 -0.36 16.79 -12.38
N MET A 218 -0.52 16.04 -11.31
CA MET A 218 -1.03 14.66 -11.30
C MET A 218 -1.99 14.50 -10.12
N PRO A 219 -3.24 14.99 -10.21
CA PRO A 219 -4.12 15.18 -9.06
C PRO A 219 -4.46 13.88 -8.30
N ASP A 220 -4.46 12.74 -8.99
CA ASP A 220 -4.73 11.42 -8.38
C ASP A 220 -3.55 10.88 -7.55
N VAL A 221 -2.34 11.39 -7.80
CA VAL A 221 -1.09 10.86 -7.24
C VAL A 221 -0.45 11.89 -6.30
N LEU A 222 -0.40 13.15 -6.73
CA LEU A 222 0.16 14.28 -6.01
C LEU A 222 -0.97 15.22 -5.58
N LYS A 223 -1.01 15.59 -4.30
CA LYS A 223 -1.99 16.57 -3.79
C LYS A 223 -1.78 17.98 -4.35
N SER A 224 -0.63 18.24 -4.95
CA SER A 224 -0.16 19.55 -5.36
C SER A 224 0.74 19.43 -6.58
N GLN A 225 0.72 20.46 -7.41
CA GLN A 225 1.61 20.58 -8.55
C GLN A 225 3.09 20.49 -8.11
N LEU A 226 3.85 19.71 -8.86
CA LEU A 226 5.30 19.64 -8.79
C LEU A 226 5.87 20.72 -9.72
N THR A 227 6.60 21.68 -9.17
CA THR A 227 7.27 22.71 -9.97
C THR A 227 8.76 22.72 -9.67
N GLY A 228 9.59 23.03 -10.66
CA GLY A 228 11.02 23.08 -10.43
C GLY A 228 11.83 23.53 -11.63
N HIS A 229 13.13 23.61 -11.37
CA HIS A 229 14.17 23.92 -12.33
C HIS A 229 15.17 22.77 -12.33
N ALA A 230 15.71 22.44 -13.49
CA ALA A 230 16.75 21.45 -13.65
C ALA A 230 17.68 21.77 -14.82
N GLU A 231 18.91 21.28 -14.72
CA GLU A 231 19.90 21.34 -15.78
C GLU A 231 20.04 19.96 -16.42
N MET A 232 19.58 19.82 -17.67
CA MET A 232 19.63 18.57 -18.40
C MET A 232 20.86 18.50 -19.30
N ARG A 233 21.57 17.38 -19.25
CA ARG A 233 22.70 17.10 -20.16
C ARG A 233 22.57 15.71 -20.74
N LEU A 234 22.63 15.63 -22.07
CA LEU A 234 22.59 14.36 -22.80
C LEU A 234 24.02 13.88 -23.09
N ASN A 235 24.29 12.60 -22.80
CA ASN A 235 25.56 11.95 -23.09
C ASN A 235 25.32 10.56 -23.71
N GLY A 236 25.14 10.53 -25.03
CA GLY A 236 24.70 9.32 -25.72
C GLY A 236 23.32 8.92 -25.22
N ASP A 237 23.20 7.71 -24.69
CA ASP A 237 21.95 7.14 -24.19
C ASP A 237 21.69 7.47 -22.71
N VAL A 238 22.50 8.35 -22.10
CA VAL A 238 22.35 8.77 -20.70
C VAL A 238 21.90 10.21 -20.62
N VAL A 239 20.75 10.43 -19.98
CA VAL A 239 20.25 11.76 -19.61
C VAL A 239 20.66 12.03 -18.17
N MET A 240 21.42 13.10 -17.94
CA MET A 240 21.80 13.57 -16.61
C MET A 240 21.02 14.83 -16.27
N ILE A 241 20.45 14.86 -15.08
CA ILE A 241 19.60 15.93 -14.56
C ILE A 241 20.28 16.43 -13.29
N ASN A 242 20.96 17.56 -13.38
CA ASN A 242 21.68 18.18 -12.27
C ASN A 242 20.97 19.43 -11.80
N GLY A 243 21.34 19.93 -10.62
CA GLY A 243 20.79 21.17 -10.07
C GLY A 243 19.27 21.13 -9.87
N LEU A 244 18.68 19.94 -9.78
CA LEU A 244 17.25 19.74 -9.67
C LEU A 244 16.79 20.39 -8.37
N ASN A 245 15.94 21.39 -8.46
CA ASN A 245 15.37 22.07 -7.31
C ASN A 245 13.94 22.50 -7.62
N GLY A 246 13.10 22.62 -6.59
CA GLY A 246 11.71 22.94 -6.82
C GLY A 246 10.84 22.86 -5.59
N ARG A 247 9.54 22.75 -5.82
CA ARG A 247 8.52 22.61 -4.78
C ARG A 247 7.53 21.50 -5.14
N LEU A 248 7.17 20.72 -4.13
CA LEU A 248 6.02 19.82 -4.17
C LEU A 248 5.07 20.27 -3.05
N GLY A 249 4.06 21.06 -3.43
CA GLY A 249 3.16 21.71 -2.50
C GLY A 249 3.88 22.72 -1.61
N ASP A 250 3.84 22.50 -0.30
CA ASP A 250 4.49 23.40 0.66
C ASP A 250 5.99 23.11 0.86
N GLY A 251 6.46 21.94 0.42
CA GLY A 251 7.84 21.50 0.62
C GLY A 251 8.74 21.85 -0.55
N ALA A 252 9.85 22.55 -0.28
CA ALA A 252 10.93 22.68 -1.25
C ALA A 252 11.75 21.38 -1.31
N PHE A 253 12.35 21.10 -2.46
CA PHE A 253 13.26 19.97 -2.64
C PHE A 253 14.47 20.35 -3.49
N ASN A 254 15.55 19.58 -3.35
CA ASN A 254 16.74 19.65 -4.18
C ASN A 254 17.27 18.24 -4.49
N GLY A 255 18.15 18.09 -5.49
CA GLY A 255 18.75 16.81 -5.79
C GLY A 255 19.34 16.69 -7.19
N TRP A 256 19.45 15.45 -7.64
CA TRP A 256 19.88 15.09 -8.99
C TRP A 256 19.23 13.78 -9.44
N ALA A 257 19.18 13.57 -10.75
CA ALA A 257 18.74 12.33 -11.34
C ALA A 257 19.55 11.96 -12.58
N SER A 258 19.56 10.68 -12.92
CA SER A 258 20.11 10.21 -14.19
C SER A 258 19.29 9.04 -14.72
N VAL A 259 19.11 9.01 -16.04
CA VAL A 259 18.37 7.95 -16.71
C VAL A 259 19.23 7.43 -17.85
N ASP A 260 19.55 6.14 -17.80
CA ASP A 260 20.24 5.42 -18.87
C ASP A 260 19.22 4.58 -19.64
N ILE A 261 19.07 4.83 -20.94
CA ILE A 261 18.09 4.19 -21.82
C ILE A 261 18.74 3.29 -22.89
N ALA A 262 20.01 2.94 -22.76
CA ALA A 262 20.71 2.12 -23.77
C ALA A 262 20.09 0.73 -23.95
N SER A 263 19.55 0.14 -22.87
CA SER A 263 18.83 -1.13 -22.89
C SER A 263 17.65 -1.13 -21.92
N LYS A 264 17.73 -1.88 -20.82
CA LYS A 264 16.78 -1.78 -19.72
C LYS A 264 17.03 -0.44 -19.00
N PRO A 265 16.00 0.41 -18.83
CA PRO A 265 16.17 1.69 -18.17
C PRO A 265 16.79 1.55 -16.77
N LEU A 266 17.88 2.28 -16.51
CA LEU A 266 18.41 2.46 -15.17
C LEU A 266 18.19 3.90 -14.73
N VAL A 267 17.37 4.07 -13.71
CA VAL A 267 17.05 5.35 -13.10
C VAL A 267 17.84 5.50 -11.81
N LYS A 268 18.57 6.59 -11.65
CA LYS A 268 19.18 6.96 -10.36
C LYS A 268 18.63 8.30 -9.93
N VAL A 269 18.22 8.40 -8.68
CA VAL A 269 17.61 9.61 -8.11
C VAL A 269 18.13 9.80 -6.70
N ASP A 270 18.55 11.02 -6.39
CA ASP A 270 18.84 11.47 -5.04
C ASP A 270 18.07 12.77 -4.83
N LEU A 271 17.11 12.76 -3.90
CA LEU A 271 16.23 13.88 -3.62
C LEU A 271 16.16 14.14 -2.12
N ASP A 272 16.36 15.41 -1.76
CA ASP A 272 16.22 15.92 -0.40
C ASP A 272 15.06 16.90 -0.32
N PHE A 273 14.09 16.62 0.55
CA PHE A 273 12.88 17.40 0.75
C PHE A 273 12.90 18.11 2.10
N GLN A 274 12.47 19.37 2.14
CA GLN A 274 12.15 20.01 3.42
C GLN A 274 10.87 19.43 4.02
N ARG A 275 9.86 19.19 3.19
CA ARG A 275 8.61 18.54 3.57
C ARG A 275 8.11 17.69 2.39
N LEU A 276 7.74 16.44 2.63
CA LEU A 276 7.17 15.56 1.62
C LEU A 276 5.74 15.18 2.02
N ALA A 277 4.74 15.52 1.22
CA ALA A 277 3.34 15.14 1.47
C ALA A 277 2.84 14.19 0.39
N MET A 278 2.56 12.94 0.74
CA MET A 278 2.04 11.93 -0.17
C MET A 278 0.68 11.43 0.32
N PRO A 279 -0.39 11.52 -0.49
CA PRO A 279 -1.64 10.86 -0.16
C PRO A 279 -1.43 9.34 -0.21
N LEU A 280 -1.93 8.59 0.77
CA LEU A 280 -2.26 7.19 0.53
C LEU A 280 -3.64 7.14 -0.11
N ALA A 281 -3.79 6.37 -1.19
CA ALA A 281 -5.10 6.02 -1.69
C ALA A 281 -5.85 5.33 -0.54
N LYS A 282 -6.90 5.99 -0.03
CA LYS A 282 -7.81 5.36 0.93
C LYS A 282 -8.46 4.20 0.19
N SER A 283 -8.15 2.97 0.59
CA SER A 283 -8.88 1.82 0.07
C SER A 283 -10.36 2.05 0.39
N PRO A 284 -11.28 2.03 -0.59
CA PRO A 284 -12.70 2.31 -0.37
C PRO A 284 -13.39 1.31 0.57
N GLU A 285 -12.69 0.25 0.97
CA GLU A 285 -13.15 -0.84 1.84
C GLU A 285 -12.70 -0.69 3.32
N GLY A 286 -12.03 0.40 3.70
CA GLY A 286 -11.50 0.64 5.05
C GLY A 286 -12.55 0.96 6.12
N THR A 287 -13.57 0.12 6.27
CA THR A 287 -14.43 0.13 7.46
C THR A 287 -13.86 -0.83 8.50
N ALA A 288 -13.78 -0.37 9.75
CA ALA A 288 -13.25 -1.17 10.85
C ALA A 288 -13.90 -2.56 10.90
N GLY A 289 -13.06 -3.62 10.84
CA GLY A 289 -13.51 -5.02 10.85
C GLY A 289 -13.74 -5.67 9.49
N GLN A 290 -13.46 -4.99 8.37
CA GLN A 290 -13.48 -5.63 7.03
C GLN A 290 -12.36 -6.68 6.87
N PRO A 291 -12.61 -7.77 6.11
CA PRO A 291 -11.59 -8.76 5.79
C PRO A 291 -10.50 -8.16 4.87
N TRP A 292 -9.33 -8.81 4.81
CA TRP A 292 -8.27 -8.37 3.90
C TRP A 292 -8.70 -8.47 2.43
N SER A 293 -8.29 -7.49 1.62
CA SER A 293 -8.67 -7.43 0.22
C SER A 293 -8.12 -8.62 -0.58
N ASN A 294 -8.95 -9.13 -1.50
CA ASN A 294 -8.60 -10.13 -2.51
C ASN A 294 -8.13 -9.50 -3.83
N ALA A 295 -8.12 -8.16 -3.93
CA ALA A 295 -7.72 -7.48 -5.14
C ALA A 295 -6.29 -7.90 -5.53
N PRO A 296 -6.06 -8.27 -6.81
CA PRO A 296 -4.75 -8.69 -7.26
C PRO A 296 -3.75 -7.53 -7.20
N ILE A 297 -2.62 -7.77 -6.55
CA ILE A 297 -1.49 -6.85 -6.49
C ILE A 297 -0.65 -7.07 -7.75
N ASN A 298 -0.70 -6.13 -8.69
CA ASN A 298 0.09 -6.20 -9.93
C ASN A 298 1.42 -5.44 -9.78
N LEU A 299 2.53 -6.19 -9.73
CA LEU A 299 3.90 -5.66 -9.64
C LEU A 299 4.74 -5.96 -10.88
N SER A 300 4.10 -6.40 -11.96
CA SER A 300 4.79 -6.83 -13.18
C SER A 300 5.69 -5.73 -13.75
N GLY A 301 5.29 -4.47 -13.61
CA GLY A 301 6.03 -3.28 -14.05
C GLY A 301 7.45 -3.16 -13.47
N LEU A 302 7.68 -3.67 -12.25
CA LEU A 302 8.99 -3.60 -11.58
C LEU A 302 10.08 -4.44 -12.30
N ASN A 303 9.70 -5.35 -13.18
CA ASN A 303 10.64 -6.18 -13.92
C ASN A 303 11.35 -5.44 -15.07
N TYR A 304 10.88 -4.24 -15.46
CA TYR A 304 11.33 -3.58 -16.69
C TYR A 304 12.12 -2.30 -16.49
N VAL A 305 12.29 -1.88 -15.24
CA VAL A 305 13.12 -0.74 -14.87
C VAL A 305 14.03 -1.19 -13.74
N ASP A 306 15.28 -0.78 -13.79
CA ASP A 306 16.16 -0.83 -12.64
C ASP A 306 16.23 0.58 -12.05
N ALA A 307 16.26 0.70 -10.73
CA ALA A 307 16.26 1.99 -10.04
C ALA A 307 17.20 2.00 -8.84
N GLN A 308 17.80 3.16 -8.57
CA GLN A 308 18.50 3.47 -7.32
C GLN A 308 17.95 4.80 -6.83
N LEU A 309 17.26 4.79 -5.70
CA LEU A 309 16.55 5.92 -5.14
C LEU A 309 17.12 6.21 -3.77
N ARG A 310 17.47 7.46 -3.52
CA ARG A 310 17.73 8.00 -2.20
C ARG A 310 16.79 9.16 -1.99
N ILE A 311 15.97 9.07 -0.95
CA ILE A 311 14.96 10.07 -0.62
C ILE A 311 15.12 10.44 0.84
N SER A 312 15.44 11.70 1.12
CA SER A 312 15.44 12.27 2.47
C SER A 312 14.36 13.32 2.62
N ALA A 313 13.81 13.44 3.83
CA ALA A 313 12.99 14.58 4.19
C ALA A 313 13.14 14.95 5.67
N ASN A 314 13.13 16.25 6.00
CA ASN A 314 13.05 16.68 7.40
C ASN A 314 11.71 16.25 8.04
N GLU A 315 10.65 16.28 7.25
CA GLU A 315 9.32 15.85 7.63
C GLU A 315 8.60 15.23 6.42
N ALA A 316 8.01 14.06 6.61
CA ALA A 316 7.16 13.40 5.62
C ALA A 316 5.78 13.11 6.22
N LEU A 317 4.74 13.49 5.48
CA LEU A 317 3.33 13.23 5.77
C LEU A 317 2.82 12.23 4.74
N ILE A 318 2.71 10.97 5.15
CA ILE A 318 2.30 9.86 4.30
C ILE A 318 0.91 9.39 4.76
N GLY A 319 -0.14 9.80 4.05
CA GLY A 319 -1.50 9.69 4.56
C GLY A 319 -1.67 10.51 5.85
N ASP A 320 -2.05 9.84 6.94
CA ASP A 320 -2.15 10.43 8.28
C ASP A 320 -0.88 10.19 9.13
N ALA A 321 0.10 9.45 8.60
CA ALA A 321 1.35 9.16 9.30
C ALA A 321 2.34 10.32 9.17
N ARG A 322 2.90 10.74 10.31
CA ARG A 322 3.95 11.75 10.39
C ARG A 322 5.30 11.11 10.71
N ILE A 323 6.24 11.29 9.79
CA ILE A 323 7.59 10.74 9.84
C ILE A 323 8.57 11.91 9.85
N ALA A 324 9.47 11.98 10.83
CA ALA A 324 10.46 13.06 10.96
C ALA A 324 11.66 12.61 11.83
N PRO A 325 12.88 12.48 11.28
CA PRO A 325 13.25 12.62 9.86
C PRO A 325 12.90 11.37 9.03
N LEU A 326 12.82 11.53 7.70
CA LEU A 326 12.76 10.44 6.72
C LEU A 326 14.12 10.32 6.03
N ALA A 327 14.66 9.11 5.97
CA ALA A 327 15.80 8.76 5.14
C ALA A 327 15.57 7.35 4.57
N LEU A 328 15.33 7.26 3.27
CA LEU A 328 14.99 6.03 2.57
C LEU A 328 15.98 5.79 1.43
N ASP A 329 16.58 4.61 1.43
CA ASP A 329 17.40 4.11 0.32
C ASP A 329 16.67 2.93 -0.32
N ALA A 330 16.50 2.94 -1.63
CA ALA A 330 15.88 1.86 -2.38
C ALA A 330 16.64 1.49 -3.64
N LYS A 331 16.72 0.20 -3.93
CA LYS A 331 17.36 -0.37 -5.10
C LYS A 331 16.43 -1.40 -5.73
N LEU A 332 16.01 -1.15 -6.96
CA LEU A 332 15.29 -2.08 -7.81
C LEU A 332 16.27 -2.63 -8.85
N ALA A 333 16.45 -3.94 -8.87
CA ALA A 333 17.28 -4.60 -9.88
C ALA A 333 16.61 -5.91 -10.29
N GLY A 334 16.33 -6.06 -11.58
CA GLY A 334 15.82 -7.32 -12.12
C GLY A 334 14.50 -7.78 -11.51
N GLY A 335 13.61 -6.86 -11.10
CA GLY A 335 12.33 -7.20 -10.45
C GLY A 335 12.42 -7.42 -8.94
N VAL A 336 13.60 -7.29 -8.33
CA VAL A 336 13.78 -7.32 -6.87
C VAL A 336 14.01 -5.90 -6.35
N LEU A 337 13.08 -5.41 -5.55
CA LEU A 337 13.17 -4.14 -4.82
C LEU A 337 13.70 -4.39 -3.42
N LYS A 338 14.82 -3.76 -3.06
CA LYS A 338 15.30 -3.66 -1.68
C LYS A 338 15.16 -2.21 -1.23
N ALA A 339 14.43 -1.96 -0.16
CA ALA A 339 14.24 -0.64 0.42
C ALA A 339 14.61 -0.68 1.90
N GLY A 340 15.39 0.28 2.38
CA GLY A 340 15.86 0.30 3.77
C GLY A 340 15.95 1.70 4.34
N THR A 341 15.94 1.75 5.66
CA THR A 341 16.17 2.96 6.44
C THR A 341 16.96 2.62 7.69
N ALA A 342 17.96 3.44 8.02
CA ALA A 342 18.75 3.27 9.24
C ALA A 342 18.21 4.10 10.42
N ASN A 343 17.50 5.20 10.13
CA ASN A 343 17.10 6.18 11.14
C ASN A 343 15.88 6.98 10.65
N LEU A 344 14.71 6.34 10.73
CA LEU A 344 13.42 6.94 10.42
C LEU A 344 12.72 7.33 11.72
N GLY A 345 12.44 8.62 11.92
CA GLY A 345 11.72 9.08 13.09
C GLY A 345 10.21 8.90 12.92
N ALA A 346 9.54 8.20 13.84
CA ALA A 346 8.10 7.99 13.81
C ALA A 346 7.49 8.17 15.19
N TYR A 347 6.50 9.05 15.32
CA TYR A 347 5.74 9.30 16.56
C TYR A 347 6.63 9.50 17.81
N GLY A 348 7.73 10.24 17.69
CA GLY A 348 8.68 10.52 18.78
C GLY A 348 9.71 9.42 19.07
N GLY A 349 9.64 8.28 18.37
CA GLY A 349 10.62 7.20 18.43
C GLY A 349 11.42 7.06 17.14
N GLN A 350 12.20 5.99 17.07
CA GLN A 350 13.06 5.66 15.94
C GLN A 350 12.72 4.29 15.35
N VAL A 351 12.83 4.19 14.03
CA VAL A 351 12.59 2.98 13.25
C VAL A 351 13.78 2.76 12.35
N SER A 352 14.27 1.53 12.33
CA SER A 352 15.24 1.05 11.35
C SER A 352 14.75 -0.25 10.74
N GLY A 353 15.14 -0.55 9.51
CA GLY A 353 14.70 -1.78 8.87
C GLY A 353 14.99 -1.86 7.38
N GLU A 354 14.73 -3.04 6.83
CA GLU A 354 14.82 -3.36 5.42
C GLU A 354 13.58 -4.14 4.99
N VAL A 355 13.05 -3.79 3.82
CA VAL A 355 12.00 -4.51 3.11
C VAL A 355 12.58 -4.98 1.78
N ILE A 356 12.37 -6.25 1.48
CA ILE A 356 12.71 -6.87 0.20
C ILE A 356 11.41 -7.34 -0.44
N LEU A 357 11.17 -6.90 -1.66
CA LEU A 357 10.06 -7.32 -2.51
C LEU A 357 10.64 -7.99 -3.76
N ASP A 358 10.28 -9.24 -3.98
CA ASP A 358 10.62 -10.00 -5.18
C ASP A 358 9.37 -10.14 -6.06
N ALA A 359 9.36 -9.45 -7.19
CA ALA A 359 8.30 -9.48 -8.19
C ALA A 359 8.71 -10.25 -9.46
N THR A 360 9.74 -11.11 -9.39
CA THR A 360 10.25 -11.87 -10.55
C THR A 360 9.30 -12.98 -11.01
N SER A 361 8.45 -13.46 -10.09
CA SER A 361 7.47 -14.52 -10.33
C SER A 361 6.03 -13.99 -10.37
N GLY A 362 5.07 -14.85 -10.74
CA GLY A 362 3.64 -14.49 -10.72
C GLY A 362 3.01 -14.34 -9.32
N ALA A 363 3.73 -14.74 -8.26
CA ALA A 363 3.32 -14.55 -6.87
C ALA A 363 4.43 -13.78 -6.13
N PRO A 364 4.28 -12.47 -5.89
CA PRO A 364 5.34 -11.69 -5.30
C PRO A 364 5.64 -12.15 -3.87
N SER A 365 6.90 -12.17 -3.51
CA SER A 365 7.36 -12.49 -2.15
C SER A 365 7.91 -11.24 -1.46
N PHE A 366 7.71 -11.18 -0.15
CA PHE A 366 8.05 -10.06 0.70
C PHE A 366 8.85 -10.58 1.89
N ALA A 367 9.93 -9.88 2.23
CA ALA A 367 10.66 -10.07 3.48
C ALA A 367 10.85 -8.72 4.15
N MET A 368 10.70 -8.67 5.47
CA MET A 368 10.85 -7.45 6.26
C MET A 368 11.62 -7.74 7.54
N HIS A 369 12.62 -6.91 7.81
CA HIS A 369 13.25 -6.81 9.12
C HIS A 369 13.06 -5.39 9.63
N SER A 370 12.61 -5.21 10.86
CA SER A 370 12.43 -3.89 11.44
C SER A 370 12.65 -3.87 12.94
N ASP A 371 13.39 -2.87 13.41
CA ASP A 371 13.57 -2.54 14.81
C ASP A 371 12.95 -1.18 15.09
N LEU A 372 12.05 -1.13 16.08
CA LEU A 372 11.39 0.07 16.56
C LEU A 372 11.84 0.33 17.99
N VAL A 373 12.16 1.58 18.31
CA VAL A 373 12.58 2.00 19.66
C VAL A 373 11.87 3.28 20.06
N GLY A 374 11.06 3.20 21.12
CA GLY A 374 10.43 4.37 21.74
C GLY A 374 9.30 5.00 20.91
N VAL A 375 8.78 4.30 19.91
CA VAL A 375 7.69 4.80 19.04
C VAL A 375 6.39 4.84 19.82
N ARG A 376 5.61 5.93 19.76
CA ARG A 376 4.31 5.94 20.46
C ARG A 376 3.34 4.95 19.80
N ALA A 377 2.88 3.97 20.58
CA ALA A 377 2.07 2.85 20.09
C ALA A 377 0.70 3.29 19.56
N LEU A 378 -0.03 4.12 20.31
CA LEU A 378 -1.41 4.47 19.97
C LEU A 378 -1.58 5.06 18.56
N PRO A 379 -0.88 6.15 18.16
CA PRO A 379 -1.06 6.71 16.83
C PRO A 379 -0.54 5.79 15.71
N LEU A 380 0.47 4.96 16.00
CA LEU A 380 0.98 3.96 15.05
C LEU A 380 -0.07 2.85 14.80
N LEU A 381 -0.59 2.26 15.86
CA LEU A 381 -1.54 1.14 15.80
C LEU A 381 -2.89 1.60 15.25
N GLN A 382 -3.31 2.82 15.58
CA GLN A 382 -4.51 3.42 15.00
C GLN A 382 -4.35 3.65 13.49
N GLY A 383 -3.20 4.17 13.04
CA GLY A 383 -2.95 4.46 11.63
C GLY A 383 -2.72 3.23 10.75
N LEU A 384 -2.18 2.13 11.30
CA LEU A 384 -1.81 0.94 10.53
C LEU A 384 -2.75 -0.26 10.69
N ALA A 385 -3.34 -0.43 11.86
CA ALA A 385 -4.05 -1.65 12.23
C ALA A 385 -5.47 -1.40 12.78
N GLU A 386 -5.93 -0.14 12.75
CA GLU A 386 -7.23 0.27 13.30
C GLU A 386 -7.40 -0.14 14.77
N PHE A 387 -6.29 -0.15 15.51
CA PHE A 387 -6.24 -0.63 16.89
C PHE A 387 -5.89 0.52 17.85
N ASP A 388 -6.80 0.83 18.76
CA ASP A 388 -6.77 2.03 19.61
C ASP A 388 -6.72 1.73 21.12
N ARG A 389 -6.51 0.45 21.48
CA ARG A 389 -6.63 -0.04 22.86
C ARG A 389 -5.33 -0.02 23.65
N ILE A 390 -4.18 0.10 23.01
CA ILE A 390 -2.88 0.10 23.71
C ILE A 390 -2.16 1.41 23.42
N ASP A 391 -1.78 2.08 24.49
CA ASP A 391 -0.94 3.27 24.45
C ASP A 391 0.34 3.04 25.27
N GLY A 392 1.44 3.68 24.88
CA GLY A 392 2.77 3.48 25.49
C GLY A 392 3.92 3.66 24.50
N LYS A 393 5.16 3.59 25.01
CA LYS A 393 6.38 3.55 24.19
C LYS A 393 6.61 2.13 23.69
N LEU A 394 6.50 1.93 22.39
CA LEU A 394 6.73 0.65 21.73
C LEU A 394 8.22 0.45 21.44
N GLN A 395 8.71 -0.72 21.82
CA GLN A 395 9.90 -1.34 21.26
C GLN A 395 9.45 -2.61 20.54
N ALA A 396 9.88 -2.81 19.30
CA ALA A 396 9.53 -4.00 18.55
C ALA A 396 10.68 -4.48 17.69
N LYS A 397 10.76 -5.80 17.50
CA LYS A 397 11.68 -6.44 16.55
C LYS A 397 10.88 -7.39 15.68
N LEU A 398 10.91 -7.16 14.38
CA LEU A 398 10.14 -7.90 13.39
C LEU A 398 11.09 -8.57 12.41
N ALA A 399 10.87 -9.85 12.13
CA ALA A 399 11.53 -10.59 11.05
C ALA A 399 10.47 -11.44 10.36
N LEU A 400 9.85 -10.88 9.33
CA LEU A 400 8.66 -11.43 8.67
C LEU A 400 8.95 -11.76 7.21
N ARG A 401 8.32 -12.82 6.71
CA ARG A 401 8.32 -13.19 5.30
C ARG A 401 6.91 -13.60 4.88
N SER A 402 6.56 -13.36 3.63
CA SER A 402 5.29 -13.82 3.06
C SER A 402 5.36 -13.89 1.54
N ALA A 403 4.41 -14.58 0.92
CA ALA A 403 4.23 -14.59 -0.53
C ALA A 403 2.73 -14.65 -0.89
N GLY A 404 2.33 -13.91 -1.92
CA GLY A 404 0.92 -13.87 -2.33
C GLY A 404 0.61 -12.72 -3.28
N ASN A 405 -0.42 -12.90 -4.10
CA ASN A 405 -0.88 -11.93 -5.09
C ASN A 405 -1.98 -10.98 -4.58
N SER A 406 -2.32 -11.02 -3.29
CA SER A 406 -3.37 -10.19 -2.66
C SER A 406 -3.03 -9.96 -1.18
N GLN A 407 -3.63 -8.94 -0.57
CA GLN A 407 -3.41 -8.66 0.86
C GLN A 407 -3.79 -9.85 1.73
N ARG A 408 -4.93 -10.50 1.46
CA ARG A 408 -5.35 -11.70 2.19
C ARG A 408 -4.32 -12.84 2.06
N ALA A 409 -3.81 -13.11 0.86
CA ALA A 409 -2.81 -14.15 0.64
C ALA A 409 -1.51 -13.84 1.40
N LEU A 410 -1.09 -12.57 1.46
CA LEU A 410 0.08 -12.15 2.21
C LEU A 410 -0.10 -12.36 3.73
N MET A 411 -1.29 -12.08 4.27
CA MET A 411 -1.54 -12.30 5.69
C MET A 411 -1.65 -13.79 6.03
N ALA A 412 -2.29 -14.58 5.16
CA ALA A 412 -2.43 -16.03 5.33
C ALA A 412 -1.12 -16.81 5.18
N ASN A 413 -0.16 -16.32 4.38
CA ASN A 413 1.13 -16.97 4.17
C ASN A 413 2.27 -16.34 4.99
N MET A 414 1.95 -15.44 5.93
CA MET A 414 2.97 -14.78 6.74
C MET A 414 3.66 -15.78 7.66
N GLN A 415 4.98 -15.64 7.78
CA GLN A 415 5.82 -16.47 8.64
C GLN A 415 6.98 -15.65 9.22
N GLY A 416 7.51 -16.08 10.37
CA GLY A 416 8.66 -15.44 11.01
C GLY A 416 8.47 -15.20 12.50
N THR A 417 9.07 -14.13 13.00
CA THR A 417 9.04 -13.78 14.43
C THR A 417 8.74 -12.31 14.65
N ALA A 418 8.01 -12.00 15.72
CA ALA A 418 7.79 -10.65 16.18
C ALA A 418 7.98 -10.58 17.71
N PHE A 419 8.77 -9.63 18.17
CA PHE A 419 8.86 -9.27 19.59
C PHE A 419 8.27 -7.88 19.77
N VAL A 420 7.44 -7.71 20.78
CA VAL A 420 6.85 -6.41 21.14
C VAL A 420 7.02 -6.16 22.64
N ASN A 421 7.31 -4.92 23.00
CA ASN A 421 7.42 -4.45 24.36
C ASN A 421 6.89 -3.02 24.46
N PHE A 422 5.81 -2.82 25.19
CA PHE A 422 5.22 -1.52 25.49
C PHE A 422 5.65 -1.12 26.90
N GLN A 423 6.12 0.12 27.05
CA GLN A 423 6.54 0.68 28.34
C GLN A 423 5.81 1.99 28.61
N ASP A 424 5.63 2.34 29.88
CA ASP A 424 5.06 3.63 30.33
C ASP A 424 3.75 3.98 29.59
N GLY A 425 2.75 3.12 29.76
CA GLY A 425 1.55 3.12 28.92
C GLY A 425 0.26 2.86 29.67
N ALA A 426 -0.79 2.58 28.91
CA ALA A 426 -2.08 2.18 29.43
C ALA A 426 -2.87 1.33 28.43
N ILE A 427 -3.71 0.44 28.95
CA ILE A 427 -4.72 -0.29 28.17
C ILE A 427 -6.04 0.48 28.27
N ARG A 428 -6.54 0.96 27.13
CA ARG A 428 -7.77 1.75 27.03
C ARG A 428 -9.00 0.87 26.88
N GLY A 429 -10.08 1.31 27.51
CA GLY A 429 -11.39 0.67 27.56
C GLY A 429 -11.48 -0.56 28.46
N ILE A 430 -10.48 -0.81 29.31
CA ILE A 430 -10.50 -1.88 30.32
C ILE A 430 -9.92 -1.31 31.61
N ASN A 431 -10.66 -1.37 32.72
CA ASN A 431 -10.12 -1.13 34.07
C ASN A 431 -10.01 -2.46 34.83
N VAL A 432 -8.84 -3.10 34.77
CA VAL A 432 -8.61 -4.42 35.39
C VAL A 432 -8.80 -4.38 36.91
N ALA A 433 -8.45 -3.28 37.57
CA ALA A 433 -8.64 -3.13 39.02
C ALA A 433 -10.13 -3.02 39.41
N GLN A 434 -10.94 -2.34 38.60
CA GLN A 434 -12.40 -2.30 38.78
C GLN A 434 -13.02 -3.67 38.46
N MET A 435 -12.51 -4.36 37.44
CA MET A 435 -12.96 -5.68 37.02
C MET A 435 -12.73 -6.75 38.10
N ILE A 436 -11.58 -6.73 38.77
CA ILE A 436 -11.32 -7.63 39.90
C ILE A 436 -12.15 -7.24 41.14
N ARG A 437 -12.43 -5.94 41.36
CA ARG A 437 -13.35 -5.52 42.42
C ARG A 437 -14.79 -5.97 42.17
N SER A 438 -15.30 -5.84 40.94
CA SER A 438 -16.65 -6.31 40.58
C SER A 438 -16.80 -7.82 40.71
N LEU A 439 -15.73 -8.58 40.43
CA LEU A 439 -15.67 -10.02 40.68
C LEU A 439 -15.91 -10.39 42.15
N THR A 440 -15.41 -9.57 43.09
CA THR A 440 -15.59 -9.82 44.53
C THR A 440 -16.96 -9.40 45.05
N THR A 441 -17.66 -8.51 44.36
CA THR A 441 -18.93 -7.93 44.83
C THR A 441 -20.19 -8.45 44.12
N GLY A 442 -20.07 -9.07 42.93
CA GLY A 442 -21.23 -9.66 42.25
C GLY A 442 -20.86 -10.49 41.02
N MET A 443 -20.84 -11.82 41.15
CA MET A 443 -20.57 -12.76 40.05
C MET A 443 -21.74 -12.88 39.04
N LEU A 444 -22.93 -12.40 39.38
CA LEU A 444 -24.19 -12.68 38.67
C LEU A 444 -24.54 -11.67 37.56
N SER A 445 -23.88 -10.52 37.47
CA SER A 445 -24.27 -9.43 36.55
C SER A 445 -23.53 -9.41 35.21
N GLY A 446 -22.52 -10.24 35.00
CA GLY A 446 -21.77 -10.29 33.73
C GLY A 446 -20.86 -9.07 33.51
N TRP A 447 -19.76 -9.30 32.80
CA TRP A 447 -18.61 -8.39 32.63
C TRP A 447 -18.93 -7.12 31.83
N GLN A 448 -20.14 -7.03 31.27
CA GLN A 448 -20.62 -5.92 30.46
C GLN A 448 -21.62 -5.01 31.20
N ALA A 449 -22.11 -5.40 32.38
CA ALA A 449 -23.19 -4.67 33.06
C ALA A 449 -22.77 -3.37 33.77
N ASN A 450 -21.47 -3.09 33.90
CA ASN A 450 -20.95 -1.84 34.45
C ASN A 450 -20.10 -1.08 33.41
N GLN A 451 -20.63 -0.94 32.20
CA GLN A 451 -20.15 0.09 31.26
C GLN A 451 -20.90 1.38 31.59
N ASP A 452 -20.46 2.09 32.62
CA ASP A 452 -20.86 3.48 32.80
C ASP A 452 -20.14 4.31 31.72
N PRO A 453 -20.83 4.86 30.70
CA PRO A 453 -20.20 5.59 29.60
C PRO A 453 -19.46 6.87 30.05
N ALA A 454 -19.63 7.28 31.31
CA ALA A 454 -19.02 8.48 31.89
C ALA A 454 -17.61 8.29 32.49
N GLN A 455 -17.12 7.05 32.66
CA GLN A 455 -15.79 6.79 33.25
C GLN A 455 -14.86 6.19 32.19
N GLU A 456 -13.78 6.90 31.86
CA GLU A 456 -12.71 6.37 30.99
C GLU A 456 -12.09 5.13 31.64
N GLN A 457 -12.49 3.95 31.17
CA GLN A 457 -11.94 2.68 31.62
C GLN A 457 -10.50 2.59 31.11
N SER A 458 -9.51 2.65 31.99
CA SER A 458 -8.09 2.51 31.64
C SER A 458 -7.37 1.67 32.68
N THR A 459 -6.38 0.90 32.24
CA THR A 459 -5.46 0.16 33.12
C THR A 459 -4.05 0.64 32.87
N ASP A 460 -3.44 1.26 33.88
CA ASP A 460 -2.05 1.72 33.80
C ASP A 460 -1.09 0.55 33.65
N LEU A 461 -0.10 0.74 32.78
CA LEU A 461 0.84 -0.26 32.35
C LEU A 461 2.27 0.26 32.55
N SER A 462 3.07 -0.44 33.36
CA SER A 462 4.52 -0.21 33.37
C SER A 462 5.21 -0.95 32.23
N GLN A 463 4.79 -2.19 31.95
CA GLN A 463 5.30 -2.99 30.84
C GLN A 463 4.26 -3.98 30.27
N LEU A 464 4.22 -4.16 28.95
CA LEU A 464 3.54 -5.27 28.26
C LEU A 464 4.49 -5.85 27.24
N SER A 465 4.89 -7.11 27.39
CA SER A 465 5.79 -7.77 26.44
C SER A 465 5.23 -9.10 25.96
N ALA A 466 5.51 -9.45 24.71
CA ALA A 466 5.19 -10.75 24.13
C ALA A 466 6.13 -11.07 22.95
N SER A 467 6.46 -12.35 22.78
CA SER A 467 7.14 -12.89 21.61
C SER A 467 6.20 -13.78 20.83
N PHE A 468 6.14 -13.57 19.51
CA PHE A 468 5.30 -14.31 18.59
C PHE A 468 6.16 -15.12 17.62
N ARG A 469 5.85 -16.41 17.48
CA ARG A 469 6.25 -17.21 16.32
C ARG A 469 5.07 -17.26 15.35
N ILE A 470 5.33 -16.93 14.09
CA ILE A 470 4.30 -16.84 13.06
C ILE A 470 4.58 -17.95 12.04
N ASP A 471 3.58 -18.79 11.79
CA ASP A 471 3.61 -19.80 10.74
C ASP A 471 2.27 -19.78 10.00
N LYS A 472 2.30 -19.64 8.68
CA LYS A 472 1.10 -19.60 7.80
C LYS A 472 -0.02 -18.71 8.34
N GLY A 473 0.33 -17.47 8.67
CA GLY A 473 -0.61 -16.47 9.16
C GLY A 473 -1.10 -16.69 10.59
N GLN A 474 -0.66 -17.75 11.29
CA GLN A 474 -0.98 -17.99 12.70
C GLN A 474 0.20 -17.53 13.57
N ALA A 475 0.00 -16.44 14.32
CA ALA A 475 0.93 -15.99 15.34
C ALA A 475 0.62 -16.67 16.67
N VAL A 476 1.63 -17.25 17.34
CA VAL A 476 1.51 -17.93 18.63
C VAL A 476 2.48 -17.30 19.62
N THR A 477 2.00 -16.99 20.82
CA THR A 477 2.82 -16.51 21.94
C THR A 477 2.56 -17.35 23.19
N THR A 478 3.60 -17.58 23.98
CA THR A 478 3.57 -18.33 25.23
C THR A 478 4.15 -17.56 26.41
N ASP A 479 4.58 -16.32 26.16
CA ASP A 479 5.35 -15.49 27.08
C ASP A 479 4.74 -14.08 27.23
N LEU A 480 3.43 -13.96 27.03
CA LEU A 480 2.73 -12.70 27.26
C LEU A 480 2.87 -12.33 28.74
N ASN A 481 3.38 -11.14 28.99
CA ASN A 481 3.64 -10.63 30.32
C ASN A 481 3.24 -9.16 30.42
N LEU A 482 2.36 -8.84 31.36
CA LEU A 482 1.93 -7.51 31.71
C LEU A 482 2.37 -7.21 33.13
N ILE A 483 2.96 -6.05 33.32
CA ILE A 483 3.30 -5.48 34.62
C ILE A 483 2.60 -4.12 34.70
N GLY A 484 1.82 -3.94 35.75
CA GLY A 484 1.23 -2.67 36.14
C GLY A 484 1.45 -2.41 37.64
N PRO A 485 1.11 -1.21 38.14
CA PRO A 485 1.37 -0.83 39.53
C PRO A 485 0.68 -1.76 40.56
N LEU A 486 -0.53 -2.22 40.24
CA LEU A 486 -1.37 -3.03 41.14
C LEU A 486 -1.63 -4.44 40.61
N VAL A 487 -1.18 -4.76 39.39
CA VAL A 487 -1.52 -6.02 38.71
C VAL A 487 -0.34 -6.54 37.91
N ARG A 488 -0.18 -7.87 37.90
CA ARG A 488 0.68 -8.59 36.96
C ARG A 488 -0.18 -9.58 36.19
N VAL A 489 0.08 -9.79 34.91
CA VAL A 489 -0.68 -10.76 34.10
C VAL A 489 0.31 -11.58 33.28
N THR A 490 0.18 -12.89 33.33
CA THR A 490 0.92 -13.81 32.44
C THR A 490 -0.05 -14.53 31.53
N GLY A 491 0.34 -14.87 30.32
CA GLY A 491 -0.58 -15.57 29.42
C GLY A 491 0.07 -16.20 28.20
N ALA A 492 -0.76 -16.94 27.48
CA ALA A 492 -0.45 -17.54 26.21
C ALA A 492 -1.64 -17.37 25.27
N GLY A 493 -1.41 -17.40 23.97
CA GLY A 493 -2.48 -17.22 23.01
C GLY A 493 -2.02 -17.27 21.57
N THR A 494 -3.00 -17.04 20.70
CA THR A 494 -2.84 -17.07 19.27
C THR A 494 -3.55 -15.89 18.62
N ILE A 495 -3.03 -15.45 17.48
CA ILE A 495 -3.65 -14.47 16.60
C ILE A 495 -3.64 -15.06 15.20
N ALA A 496 -4.80 -15.15 14.56
CA ALA A 496 -4.96 -15.52 13.17
C ALA A 496 -4.95 -14.22 12.33
N LEU A 497 -3.84 -13.96 11.64
CA LEU A 497 -3.59 -12.72 10.91
C LEU A 497 -4.50 -12.58 9.69
N ASP A 498 -4.94 -13.69 9.09
CA ASP A 498 -5.81 -13.73 7.92
C ASP A 498 -7.28 -13.38 8.23
N THR A 499 -7.77 -13.80 9.39
CA THR A 499 -9.15 -13.59 9.86
C THR A 499 -9.28 -12.46 10.87
N LYS A 500 -8.16 -11.87 11.30
CA LYS A 500 -8.09 -10.82 12.33
C LYS A 500 -8.61 -11.28 13.69
N MET A 501 -8.60 -12.59 13.94
CA MET A 501 -9.11 -13.19 15.17
C MET A 501 -7.98 -13.40 16.17
N MET A 502 -8.29 -13.24 17.45
CA MET A 502 -7.38 -13.49 18.55
C MET A 502 -8.02 -14.40 19.59
N GLY A 503 -7.19 -15.17 20.28
CA GLY A 503 -7.56 -16.04 21.37
C GLY A 503 -6.44 -16.14 22.39
N PHE A 504 -6.62 -15.53 23.56
CA PHE A 504 -5.66 -15.52 24.65
C PHE A 504 -6.28 -16.07 25.92
N ARG A 505 -5.45 -16.78 26.69
CA ARG A 505 -5.71 -17.19 28.07
C ARG A 505 -4.71 -16.46 28.95
N VAL A 506 -5.20 -15.65 29.87
CA VAL A 506 -4.38 -14.80 30.73
C VAL A 506 -4.71 -15.02 32.21
N GLU A 507 -3.71 -14.88 33.06
CA GLU A 507 -3.82 -15.09 34.50
C GLU A 507 -3.43 -13.80 35.23
N PRO A 508 -4.41 -12.95 35.59
CA PRO A 508 -4.15 -11.73 36.34
C PRO A 508 -3.84 -12.05 37.80
N LYS A 509 -2.89 -11.32 38.39
CA LYS A 509 -2.43 -11.45 39.78
C LYS A 509 -2.37 -10.05 40.38
N LEU A 510 -3.09 -9.82 41.48
CA LEU A 510 -3.00 -8.56 42.22
C LEU A 510 -1.68 -8.49 42.99
N VAL A 511 -1.03 -7.33 42.95
CA VAL A 511 0.11 -7.03 43.80
C VAL A 511 -0.40 -6.18 44.95
N MET A 512 -0.45 -6.74 46.17
CA MET A 512 -0.72 -5.93 47.36
C MET A 512 0.59 -5.32 47.83
N THR A 513 0.77 -4.01 47.64
CA THR A 513 1.87 -3.28 48.24
C THR A 513 1.53 -3.01 49.70
N THR A 514 2.07 -3.82 50.61
CA THR A 514 2.17 -3.42 52.03
C THR A 514 3.36 -2.46 52.14
N GLU A 515 3.09 -1.17 52.30
CA GLU A 515 4.09 -0.21 52.77
C GLU A 515 4.62 -0.67 54.13
N GLY A 516 5.87 -1.09 54.20
CA GLY A 516 6.51 -1.49 55.46
C GLY A 516 7.66 -2.48 55.31
N GLN A 517 8.86 -1.94 55.07
CA GLN A 517 10.20 -2.53 55.32
C GLN A 517 10.43 -4.01 54.89
N GLY A 518 11.18 -4.16 53.78
CA GLY A 518 12.36 -5.02 53.81
C GLY A 518 12.18 -6.53 53.60
N ARG A 519 11.12 -7.01 52.94
CA ARG A 519 11.08 -8.38 52.43
C ARG A 519 10.58 -8.44 50.99
N THR A 520 11.28 -9.22 50.17
CA THR A 520 10.86 -9.71 48.86
C THR A 520 9.63 -10.61 49.01
N SER A 521 8.46 -10.03 49.24
CA SER A 521 7.20 -10.77 49.20
C SER A 521 6.82 -11.02 47.74
N GLU A 522 6.73 -12.30 47.36
CA GLU A 522 6.07 -12.70 46.11
C GLU A 522 4.64 -12.16 46.10
N PRO A 523 4.15 -11.64 44.96
CA PRO A 523 2.78 -11.14 44.88
C PRO A 523 1.79 -12.26 45.26
N VAL A 524 0.98 -12.03 46.29
CA VAL A 524 -0.16 -12.90 46.60
C VAL A 524 -1.28 -12.59 45.62
N GLY A 525 -1.17 -13.14 44.42
CA GLY A 525 -2.05 -12.85 43.31
C GLY A 525 -3.15 -13.89 43.13
N PHE A 526 -4.36 -13.58 43.59
CA PHE A 526 -5.57 -14.33 43.25
C PHE A 526 -5.93 -14.06 41.77
N GLY A 527 -5.74 -15.07 40.93
CA GLY A 527 -6.03 -14.99 39.49
C GLY A 527 -7.07 -16.00 39.06
N ILE A 528 -8.26 -15.50 38.74
CA ILE A 528 -9.23 -16.24 37.91
C ILE A 528 -8.69 -16.15 36.48
N PRO A 529 -8.38 -17.27 35.80
CA PRO A 529 -7.96 -17.22 34.42
C PRO A 529 -9.04 -16.55 33.56
N VAL A 530 -8.62 -15.65 32.67
CA VAL A 530 -9.49 -14.87 31.79
C VAL A 530 -9.21 -15.26 30.36
N MET A 531 -10.26 -15.48 29.59
CA MET A 531 -10.21 -15.69 28.15
C MET A 531 -10.47 -14.37 27.44
N ILE A 532 -9.65 -14.07 26.44
CA ILE A 532 -9.80 -12.93 25.53
C ILE A 532 -9.96 -13.50 24.12
N GLN A 533 -11.12 -13.37 23.51
CA GLN A 533 -11.41 -13.97 22.20
C GLN A 533 -12.24 -13.07 21.29
N GLY A 534 -12.07 -13.20 19.98
CA GLY A 534 -12.85 -12.47 18.98
C GLY A 534 -11.97 -11.74 17.97
N SER A 535 -12.54 -10.78 17.24
CA SER A 535 -11.77 -9.88 16.39
C SER A 535 -10.84 -9.03 17.26
N TRP A 536 -9.61 -8.78 16.83
CA TRP A 536 -8.69 -7.90 17.57
C TRP A 536 -9.19 -6.46 17.72
N SER A 537 -10.14 -6.02 16.88
CA SER A 537 -10.79 -4.71 16.99
C SER A 537 -11.88 -4.68 18.08
N GLN A 538 -12.46 -5.83 18.39
CA GLN A 538 -13.56 -5.98 19.36
C GLN A 538 -13.43 -7.31 20.14
N PRO A 539 -12.38 -7.47 20.95
CA PRO A 539 -12.20 -8.68 21.74
C PRO A 539 -13.26 -8.78 22.84
N ARG A 540 -13.75 -9.98 23.10
CA ARG A 540 -14.61 -10.32 24.24
C ARG A 540 -13.75 -10.88 25.36
N ILE A 541 -14.00 -10.43 26.57
CA ILE A 541 -13.24 -10.79 27.77
C ILE A 541 -14.19 -11.45 28.76
N TYR A 542 -13.88 -12.67 29.19
CA TYR A 542 -14.72 -13.42 30.12
C TYR A 542 -13.88 -14.43 30.94
N PRO A 543 -14.34 -14.84 32.13
CA PRO A 543 -13.66 -15.84 32.95
C PRO A 543 -13.62 -17.18 32.27
N ASP A 544 -12.51 -17.88 32.41
CA ASP A 544 -12.45 -19.30 32.08
C ASP A 544 -13.15 -20.12 33.16
N MET A 545 -14.48 -20.19 33.10
CA MET A 545 -15.25 -21.06 34.00
C MET A 545 -14.99 -22.54 33.68
N ALA A 546 -14.76 -22.89 32.41
CA ALA A 546 -14.52 -24.28 32.00
C ALA A 546 -13.29 -24.87 32.69
N GLY A 547 -12.15 -24.15 32.68
CA GLY A 547 -10.95 -24.59 33.38
C GLY A 547 -11.06 -24.64 34.91
N MET A 548 -12.02 -23.91 35.51
CA MET A 548 -12.32 -24.01 36.95
C MET A 548 -13.19 -25.24 37.27
N LEU A 549 -14.10 -25.62 36.37
CA LEU A 549 -14.93 -26.82 36.52
C LEU A 549 -14.18 -28.11 36.19
N ASP A 550 -13.21 -28.07 35.28
CA ASP A 550 -12.37 -29.24 34.91
C ASP A 550 -11.42 -29.67 36.04
N ASN A 551 -11.09 -28.77 36.97
CA ASN A 551 -10.20 -29.06 38.10
C ASN A 551 -10.71 -28.47 39.42
N PRO A 552 -11.83 -29.01 39.95
CA PRO A 552 -12.54 -28.45 41.10
C PRO A 552 -11.70 -28.50 42.38
N ASP A 553 -10.80 -29.49 42.52
CA ASP A 553 -9.89 -29.61 43.66
C ASP A 553 -8.85 -28.49 43.71
N ALA A 554 -8.32 -28.07 42.55
CA ALA A 554 -7.39 -26.95 42.46
C ALA A 554 -8.09 -25.61 42.74
N ALA A 555 -9.34 -25.46 42.30
CA ALA A 555 -10.17 -24.30 42.63
C ALA A 555 -10.51 -24.25 44.13
N TYR A 556 -10.86 -25.39 44.74
CA TYR A 556 -11.10 -25.51 46.18
C TYR A 556 -9.84 -25.28 47.01
N ALA A 557 -8.68 -25.76 46.57
CA ALA A 557 -7.39 -25.49 47.21
C ALA A 557 -7.08 -23.99 47.22
N LYS A 558 -7.31 -23.30 46.09
CA LYS A 558 -7.18 -21.84 45.98
C LYS A 558 -8.18 -21.09 46.88
N LEU A 559 -9.42 -21.56 46.99
CA LEU A 559 -10.42 -21.00 47.92
C LEU A 559 -10.06 -21.23 49.39
N ARG A 560 -9.46 -22.38 49.71
CA ARG A 560 -8.99 -22.68 51.08
C ARG A 560 -7.78 -21.83 51.46
N GLU A 561 -6.92 -21.52 50.49
CA GLU A 561 -5.80 -20.59 50.64
C GLU A 561 -6.27 -19.14 50.80
N MET A 562 -7.33 -18.73 50.07
CA MET A 562 -8.06 -17.48 50.29
C MET A 562 -8.61 -17.37 51.72
N GLY A 563 -9.13 -18.48 52.25
CA GLY A 563 -9.55 -18.60 53.64
C GLY A 563 -8.40 -18.43 54.65
N LYS A 564 -7.16 -18.77 54.30
CA LYS A 564 -6.04 -18.64 55.25
C LYS A 564 -5.45 -17.24 55.31
N GLY A 565 -5.37 -16.53 54.17
CA GLY A 565 -4.83 -15.17 54.10
C GLY A 565 -5.75 -14.11 54.73
N LEU A 566 -7.07 -14.30 54.63
CA LEU A 566 -8.07 -13.37 55.17
C LEU A 566 -8.50 -13.70 56.61
N PHE A 567 -8.43 -14.97 57.02
CA PHE A 567 -8.91 -15.42 58.34
C PHE A 567 -7.80 -15.87 59.30
N GLY A 568 -6.53 -15.89 58.85
CA GLY A 568 -5.42 -16.43 59.63
C GLY A 568 -5.50 -17.95 59.81
N PRO A 569 -4.44 -18.61 60.31
CA PRO A 569 -4.39 -20.06 60.47
C PRO A 569 -5.52 -20.63 61.35
N ASP A 570 -6.09 -19.82 62.25
CA ASP A 570 -7.05 -20.23 63.28
C ASP A 570 -8.36 -19.38 63.31
N GLY A 571 -8.68 -18.62 62.25
CA GLY A 571 -9.91 -17.79 62.22
C GLY A 571 -9.86 -16.49 63.03
N ALA A 572 -8.71 -16.17 63.64
CA ALA A 572 -8.51 -15.01 64.51
C ALA A 572 -8.58 -13.63 63.81
N GLY A 573 -8.51 -13.59 62.47
CA GLY A 573 -8.50 -12.34 61.69
C GLY A 573 -9.79 -11.50 61.83
N LEU A 574 -10.95 -12.15 61.91
CA LEU A 574 -12.24 -11.47 62.09
C LEU A 574 -12.41 -10.88 63.50
N GLY A 575 -11.86 -11.53 64.53
CA GLY A 575 -11.94 -11.06 65.92
C GLY A 575 -11.20 -9.73 66.13
N ASN A 576 -10.08 -9.51 65.45
CA ASN A 576 -9.33 -8.24 65.51
C ASN A 576 -10.02 -7.12 64.71
N ILE A 577 -10.68 -7.44 63.60
CA ILE A 577 -11.43 -6.44 62.80
C ILE A 577 -12.72 -6.03 63.53
N LEU A 578 -13.46 -6.97 64.14
CA LEU A 578 -14.62 -6.66 64.98
C LEU A 578 -14.23 -5.94 66.29
N GLY A 579 -13.12 -6.34 66.91
CA GLY A 579 -12.58 -5.68 68.11
C GLY A 579 -12.14 -4.23 67.84
N SER A 580 -11.57 -3.97 66.67
CA SER A 580 -11.22 -2.62 66.19
C SER A 580 -12.47 -1.77 65.92
N PHE A 581 -13.52 -2.34 65.34
CA PHE A 581 -14.80 -1.64 65.14
C PHE A 581 -15.55 -1.35 66.45
N GLY A 582 -15.53 -2.28 67.42
CA GLY A 582 -16.14 -2.09 68.73
C GLY A 582 -15.43 -1.03 69.59
N SER A 583 -14.11 -0.94 69.48
CA SER A 583 -13.32 0.04 70.25
C SER A 583 -13.41 1.47 69.70
N ASN A 584 -13.76 1.65 68.42
CA ASN A 584 -13.88 2.97 67.78
C ASN A 584 -15.31 3.55 67.84
N LEU A 585 -16.28 2.79 68.39
CA LEU A 585 -17.68 3.20 68.56
C LEU A 585 -18.05 3.62 69.99
N GLY A 586 -17.06 3.78 70.88
CA GLY A 586 -17.22 4.55 72.12
C GLY A 586 -18.29 4.05 73.09
N LEU A 587 -18.50 2.74 73.22
CA LEU A 587 -19.41 2.18 74.24
C LEU A 587 -18.64 1.71 75.48
N GLY A 588 -17.96 2.66 76.15
CA GLY A 588 -17.41 2.49 77.48
C GLY A 588 -18.38 3.04 78.53
N GLY A 589 -19.21 2.17 79.10
CA GLY A 589 -20.12 2.50 80.20
C GLY A 589 -19.58 2.01 81.54
N THR A 590 -19.30 2.94 82.44
CA THR A 590 -18.76 2.76 83.80
C THR A 590 -19.78 2.09 84.74
N THR A 591 -19.30 1.15 85.56
CA THR A 591 -19.93 0.69 86.83
C THR A 591 -19.62 1.74 87.91
N ALA A 592 -20.52 2.29 88.74
CA ALA A 592 -21.47 1.74 89.74
C ALA A 592 -22.03 2.96 90.55
N PRO A 593 -22.79 2.83 91.66
CA PRO A 593 -23.84 1.89 92.08
C PRO A 593 -25.14 2.61 92.58
N GLY A 594 -26.26 1.87 92.72
CA GLY A 594 -27.25 2.14 93.78
C GLY A 594 -28.74 2.05 93.41
N GLY A 595 -29.47 1.20 94.14
CA GLY A 595 -30.74 1.59 94.78
C GLY A 595 -32.09 1.24 94.12
N ASN A 596 -32.72 0.18 94.65
CA ASN A 596 -34.16 -0.06 94.90
C ASN A 596 -35.26 0.31 93.87
N SER A 597 -35.91 -0.75 93.34
CA SER A 597 -37.36 -1.15 93.45
C SER A 597 -38.49 -0.13 93.20
N PRO A 598 -39.75 -0.57 92.93
CA PRO A 598 -40.24 -1.71 92.13
C PRO A 598 -41.50 -1.38 91.25
N GLY A 599 -41.91 -2.32 90.38
CA GLY A 599 -43.27 -2.42 89.81
C GLY A 599 -43.43 -1.77 88.42
N ASN A 600 -44.27 -2.27 87.50
CA ASN A 600 -45.33 -3.26 87.58
C ASN A 600 -45.75 -3.70 86.16
N ALA A 601 -46.40 -4.87 86.10
CA ALA A 601 -47.37 -5.34 85.10
C ALA A 601 -46.93 -5.79 83.67
N ASN A 602 -46.89 -7.12 83.55
CA ASN A 602 -47.22 -8.03 82.42
C ASN A 602 -48.68 -7.81 81.90
N PRO A 603 -49.30 -8.62 81.01
CA PRO A 603 -48.87 -9.43 79.83
C PRO A 603 -49.77 -9.20 78.57
N GLN A 604 -49.40 -9.80 77.41
CA GLN A 604 -50.25 -10.66 76.55
C GLN A 604 -49.45 -11.04 75.28
N ALA A 605 -49.02 -12.30 75.11
CA ALA A 605 -49.72 -13.40 74.41
C ALA A 605 -49.99 -13.07 72.91
N GLN A 606 -49.67 -13.86 71.88
CA GLN A 606 -49.45 -15.31 71.72
C GLN A 606 -48.81 -15.56 70.32
N GLN A 607 -47.90 -16.53 70.25
CA GLN A 607 -47.50 -17.28 69.03
C GLN A 607 -48.53 -18.40 68.74
N PRO A 608 -48.46 -19.19 67.63
CA PRO A 608 -47.72 -19.05 66.35
C PRO A 608 -48.56 -19.47 65.09
N GLY A 609 -48.02 -19.29 63.88
CA GLY A 609 -48.52 -19.94 62.65
C GLY A 609 -47.66 -19.68 61.39
N PRO A 610 -47.30 -20.70 60.58
CA PRO A 610 -46.26 -20.64 59.55
C PRO A 610 -46.80 -20.25 58.16
N ASN A 611 -46.06 -19.49 57.36
CA ASN A 611 -46.48 -19.15 56.00
C ASN A 611 -45.47 -19.51 54.91
N ASN A 612 -45.99 -20.31 53.97
CA ASN A 612 -45.48 -20.66 52.66
C ASN A 612 -44.98 -19.43 51.87
N LEU A 613 -43.73 -19.51 51.42
CA LEU A 613 -43.14 -18.64 50.41
C LEU A 613 -43.08 -19.40 49.09
N LEU A 614 -44.19 -19.45 48.34
CA LEU A 614 -44.19 -19.67 46.89
C LEU A 614 -45.60 -19.36 46.35
N GLY A 615 -45.75 -18.23 45.65
CA GLY A 615 -47.02 -17.86 45.02
C GLY A 615 -47.13 -16.36 44.84
N GLY A 616 -46.60 -15.84 43.74
CA GLY A 616 -46.72 -14.44 43.37
C GLY A 616 -47.00 -14.27 41.87
N PRO A 617 -47.68 -13.19 41.47
CA PRO A 617 -48.38 -12.98 40.19
C PRO A 617 -47.51 -12.94 38.91
N LEU A 618 -46.23 -13.25 39.01
CA LEU A 618 -45.33 -13.44 37.87
C LEU A 618 -45.50 -14.82 37.19
N GLY A 619 -46.05 -15.81 37.91
CA GLY A 619 -46.37 -17.13 37.33
C GLY A 619 -47.58 -17.11 36.39
N GLU A 620 -48.55 -16.21 36.63
CA GLU A 620 -49.76 -16.10 35.81
C GLU A 620 -49.55 -15.30 34.51
N ALA A 621 -48.53 -14.42 34.47
CA ALA A 621 -48.25 -13.60 33.28
C ALA A 621 -47.53 -14.37 32.16
N ILE A 622 -46.73 -15.39 32.49
CA ILE A 622 -45.97 -16.17 31.50
C ILE A 622 -46.82 -17.31 30.91
N GLY A 623 -47.79 -17.83 31.67
CA GLY A 623 -48.73 -18.86 31.20
C GLY A 623 -49.67 -18.38 30.08
N ASN A 624 -50.09 -17.11 30.12
CA ASN A 624 -51.05 -16.57 29.15
C ASN A 624 -50.43 -16.14 27.81
N LEU A 625 -49.11 -15.93 27.74
CA LEU A 625 -48.43 -15.50 26.50
C LEU A 625 -48.08 -16.68 25.57
N ILE A 626 -47.82 -17.85 26.13
CA ILE A 626 -47.45 -19.07 25.37
C ILE A 626 -48.70 -19.72 24.73
N GLN A 627 -49.89 -19.45 25.26
CA GLN A 627 -51.15 -19.99 24.74
C GLN A 627 -51.81 -19.16 23.63
N GLN A 628 -51.36 -17.92 23.39
CA GLN A 628 -51.90 -17.03 22.35
C GLN A 628 -51.15 -17.08 21.01
N GLY A 629 -50.03 -17.79 20.91
CA GLY A 629 -49.20 -17.85 19.69
C GLY A 629 -49.53 -18.99 18.71
N LEU A 630 -50.43 -19.92 19.05
CA LEU A 630 -50.58 -21.19 18.31
C LEU A 630 -52.00 -21.51 17.82
N SER A 631 -52.94 -20.56 17.84
CA SER A 631 -54.28 -20.78 17.28
C SER A 631 -54.83 -19.54 16.57
N ASN A 632 -54.89 -19.62 15.24
CA ASN A 632 -55.60 -18.80 14.24
C ASN A 632 -54.62 -18.21 13.19
N GLY A 633 -54.75 -18.48 11.89
CA GLY A 633 -55.80 -19.20 11.19
C GLY A 633 -55.45 -19.45 9.73
N ALA A 634 -56.18 -20.39 9.15
CA ALA A 634 -56.18 -20.69 7.73
C ALA A 634 -57.35 -19.96 7.03
N ALA A 635 -57.11 -19.65 5.75
CA ALA A 635 -58.02 -19.58 4.60
C ALA A 635 -58.75 -18.26 4.22
N THR A 636 -58.51 -17.88 2.95
CA THR A 636 -59.35 -17.26 1.88
C THR A 636 -58.62 -16.08 1.21
N GLY A 637 -58.51 -15.87 -0.11
CA GLY A 637 -58.92 -16.55 -1.34
C GLY A 637 -58.90 -15.55 -2.52
N SER A 638 -58.53 -16.01 -3.74
CA SER A 638 -58.52 -15.31 -5.07
C SER A 638 -57.34 -14.37 -5.37
N GLY A 639 -56.74 -14.29 -6.58
CA GLY A 639 -56.93 -14.96 -7.87
C GLY A 639 -56.12 -14.23 -8.98
N SER A 640 -55.72 -14.96 -10.02
CA SER A 640 -54.95 -14.57 -11.24
C SER A 640 -53.42 -14.46 -11.07
N GLY A 641 -52.55 -15.10 -11.84
CA GLY A 641 -52.69 -15.90 -13.05
C GLY A 641 -51.60 -15.50 -14.06
N ARG A 642 -50.47 -16.22 -14.12
CA ARG A 642 -49.65 -16.41 -15.33
C ARG A 642 -48.58 -17.48 -15.10
N SER A 643 -48.71 -18.53 -15.89
CA SER A 643 -47.86 -19.71 -16.00
C SER A 643 -46.51 -19.41 -16.64
N ARG A 644 -45.43 -20.02 -16.13
CA ARG A 644 -44.28 -20.49 -16.91
C ARG A 644 -43.54 -21.58 -16.12
N SER A 645 -43.28 -22.67 -16.82
CA SER A 645 -42.76 -23.96 -16.39
C SER A 645 -41.32 -23.95 -15.89
N VAL A 646 -41.06 -24.79 -14.88
CA VAL A 646 -39.75 -25.15 -14.32
C VAL A 646 -39.08 -26.22 -15.19
N PRO A 647 -37.77 -26.15 -15.49
CA PRO A 647 -37.03 -27.28 -16.03
C PRO A 647 -36.51 -28.20 -14.90
N ALA A 648 -36.50 -29.49 -15.19
CA ALA A 648 -36.10 -30.59 -14.33
C ALA A 648 -34.63 -30.57 -13.88
N THR A 649 -34.40 -31.23 -12.75
CA THR A 649 -33.11 -31.61 -12.17
C THR A 649 -32.23 -32.41 -13.15
N PRO A 650 -30.90 -32.20 -13.19
CA PRO A 650 -30.01 -33.05 -13.96
C PRO A 650 -29.78 -34.38 -13.25
N SER A 651 -29.99 -35.46 -13.98
CA SER A 651 -29.61 -36.83 -13.63
C SER A 651 -28.08 -37.03 -13.75
N THR A 652 -27.53 -37.72 -12.76
CA THR A 652 -26.16 -38.25 -12.72
C THR A 652 -25.96 -39.33 -13.79
N PRO A 653 -24.90 -39.29 -14.61
CA PRO A 653 -24.55 -40.41 -15.49
C PRO A 653 -23.69 -41.46 -14.76
N ALA A 654 -23.92 -42.72 -15.12
CA ALA A 654 -23.11 -43.89 -14.73
C ALA A 654 -21.68 -43.82 -15.32
N PRO A 655 -20.69 -44.51 -14.72
CA PRO A 655 -19.28 -44.43 -15.13
C PRO A 655 -19.03 -45.14 -16.46
N GLN A 656 -18.52 -44.39 -17.45
CA GLN A 656 -17.98 -44.95 -18.70
C GLN A 656 -16.50 -45.30 -18.54
N ALA A 657 -16.13 -46.43 -19.15
CA ALA A 657 -14.81 -47.03 -19.14
C ALA A 657 -13.74 -46.14 -19.82
N SER A 658 -12.52 -46.24 -19.28
CA SER A 658 -11.29 -45.57 -19.70
C SER A 658 -10.94 -45.80 -21.18
N PRO A 659 -10.50 -44.76 -21.92
CA PRO A 659 -9.73 -44.94 -23.14
C PRO A 659 -8.26 -45.22 -22.81
N GLU A 660 -7.72 -46.20 -23.52
CA GLU A 660 -6.36 -46.71 -23.53
C GLU A 660 -5.31 -45.63 -23.84
N ALA A 661 -4.17 -45.68 -23.14
CA ALA A 661 -3.04 -44.78 -23.35
C ALA A 661 -2.26 -45.15 -24.63
N PRO A 662 -1.80 -44.17 -25.44
CA PRO A 662 -0.90 -44.47 -26.54
C PRO A 662 0.49 -44.89 -26.03
N ALA A 663 1.05 -45.92 -26.66
CA ALA A 663 2.36 -46.47 -26.38
C ALA A 663 3.47 -45.43 -26.55
N VAL A 664 4.36 -45.36 -25.55
CA VAL A 664 5.60 -44.58 -25.57
C VAL A 664 6.68 -45.45 -26.22
N GLU A 665 7.17 -45.03 -27.38
CA GLU A 665 8.41 -45.54 -27.99
C GLU A 665 9.62 -45.01 -27.19
N ASP A 666 10.48 -45.91 -26.74
CA ASP A 666 11.79 -45.60 -26.16
C ASP A 666 12.77 -45.08 -27.22
N PRO A 667 13.49 -43.96 -26.98
CA PRO A 667 14.73 -43.66 -27.69
C PRO A 667 15.95 -44.26 -26.97
N PRO A 668 17.06 -44.50 -27.70
CA PRO A 668 18.10 -45.44 -27.29
C PRO A 668 19.05 -44.87 -26.23
N VAL A 669 19.62 -45.82 -25.48
CA VAL A 669 20.71 -45.67 -24.52
C VAL A 669 21.94 -45.04 -25.19
N ALA A 670 22.41 -43.92 -24.64
CA ALA A 670 23.77 -43.44 -24.80
C ALA A 670 24.44 -43.33 -23.42
N GLN A 671 25.24 -44.34 -23.09
CA GLN A 671 26.35 -44.19 -22.14
C GLN A 671 27.38 -43.24 -22.75
N GLN A 672 27.87 -42.24 -22.01
CA GLN A 672 29.26 -42.12 -21.53
C GLN A 672 29.65 -40.68 -21.15
N ASP A 673 30.44 -40.60 -20.08
CA ASP A 673 31.43 -39.56 -19.77
C ASP A 673 31.00 -38.15 -19.33
N SER A 674 31.00 -37.94 -18.02
CA SER A 674 31.63 -36.74 -17.43
C SER A 674 32.01 -36.93 -15.95
N GLN A 675 32.88 -37.91 -15.67
CA GLN A 675 33.59 -37.99 -14.39
C GLN A 675 34.80 -37.03 -14.19
N PRO A 676 35.34 -36.27 -15.17
CA PRO A 676 36.52 -35.43 -14.88
C PRO A 676 36.20 -34.08 -14.22
N MET A 677 34.93 -33.66 -14.11
CA MET A 677 34.59 -32.32 -13.56
C MET A 677 34.54 -32.30 -12.02
N ASN A 678 34.22 -33.42 -11.37
CA ASN A 678 34.14 -33.50 -9.90
C ASN A 678 35.50 -33.58 -9.21
N ASP A 679 36.53 -34.06 -9.91
CA ASP A 679 37.90 -34.10 -9.37
C ASP A 679 38.61 -32.73 -9.47
N VAL A 680 38.26 -31.91 -10.47
CA VAL A 680 38.76 -30.54 -10.59
C VAL A 680 38.18 -29.63 -9.48
N LEU A 681 36.93 -29.86 -9.07
CA LEU A 681 36.30 -29.10 -7.97
C LEU A 681 36.85 -29.49 -6.59
N ARG A 682 37.35 -30.72 -6.41
CA ARG A 682 37.98 -31.15 -5.14
C ARG A 682 39.39 -30.64 -4.94
N GLN A 683 40.13 -30.31 -6.00
CA GLN A 683 41.47 -29.72 -5.89
C GLN A 683 41.46 -28.19 -5.68
N LEU A 684 40.37 -27.50 -5.98
CA LEU A 684 40.26 -26.04 -5.81
C LEU A 684 39.88 -25.58 -4.40
N PHE A 685 39.35 -26.47 -3.55
CA PHE A 685 38.90 -26.12 -2.19
C PHE A 685 39.76 -26.69 -1.06
N ASN A 686 40.95 -27.20 -1.38
CA ASN A 686 41.89 -27.69 -0.37
C ASN A 686 43.28 -27.06 -0.56
N ARG A 687 43.38 -25.75 -0.28
CA ARG A 687 44.60 -25.07 0.18
C ARG A 687 44.25 -23.89 1.05
#